data_AF-A0A0G4KXJ3-F1
#
_entry.id   AF-A0A0G4KXJ3-F1
#
_cell.length_a   1.000
_cell.length_b   1.000
_cell.length_c   1.000
_cell.angle_alpha   90.00
_cell.angle_beta   90.00
_cell.angle_gamma   90.00
#
_symmetry.space_group_name_H-M   'P 1'
#
loop_
_entity.id
_entity.type
_entity.pdbx_description
1 polymer ?
#
loop_
_entity_poly.entity_id
_entity_poly.type
_entity_poly.pdbx_seq_one_letter_code
_entity_poly.pdbx_strand_id
1 'polypeptide(L)'
;MKVLQPLMMAGVASAHTIFTNLQVGSTVHGQGVGVRIPSYNGPIEDVTSNSMACNGAPNPTSPTSVIHTVQAGQDVTALWRYMLSTTGTGPADIMDSTHKGPTLAYLKKVSSATSDSGIGDGWFKIQEDGFTNGVWGTEKIINGQGKHTIRIPECIAPGQYLLRAEMIALHGAGSYPGAQFYMECAQINVVGSTGTANPATVSFPGAYKGTDPGVQLSIYYPPVTNYIIPGPRPFTCSGGDNTRPHTESRLIPLSVTTMKVLQPLMMAGVASAHTIFTNLQVGSTVHGQGVGIRIPSYNGPIEDVTSNSMACNGAPNPTSPTSVIHTVQAGQDVTALWRYMLSTTGTGPADIMDSTHKGPTLAYLKKVSSATSDSGIGDGWFKIQEDGFTNGVWGTEKIINGQGKHTIRIPECIAPGQYLLRAEMIALHGAGSYPGAQFYMECAQINVVGGTGTANPATVSFPGAYKGTNPGVQLSIYYPPVTNYIIPGPRLFTCSGGGVLSAPLDTEAVAAAGRYVVTLKPNAAVDIDLHARWVADVHARNLRRRGHITSGLSSTFSFNGFAGYAGAFDDDTLEAIRANVNVSSVEPDSFFALTSSTPLEEQENPPWGLSAISRANPPSSNSSYVFHRSAGLGTFSYFLDSGIYTDHVDFEGRASLGYVAAGAENAVTDAAHGTAIAAVIGGKVHGVAKKTSLIGVKASGSTGGSLSWLIDGVTWTANDIVSKGRVGKSVINISMLGNNSPAINSAVQAAIDAGIPVAVSAGNSNSDSADWSPANLPDAITVAASNSNYRRWAASNWGPTADIFAPGEDILTADVKSPTSTIRHSGTSEAAPYVAGVIAYLLALEGPRTPAQIKTRLLELATKDLISDPRGVPNFLLYNGSGA
;
A
#
# COMPACT_ATOMS: atom_id res chain seq x y z
N MET A 1 9.78 5.55 45.90
CA MET A 1 9.16 6.68 45.18
C MET A 1 8.44 6.10 43.98
N LYS A 2 7.10 6.19 43.93
CA LYS A 2 6.28 5.73 42.80
C LYS A 2 6.42 6.73 41.65
N VAL A 3 6.74 6.27 40.45
CA VAL A 3 6.50 7.05 39.22
C VAL A 3 5.83 6.11 38.23
N LEU A 4 4.59 6.46 37.88
CA LEU A 4 3.75 5.78 36.90
C LEU A 4 4.37 5.90 35.50
N GLN A 5 4.44 4.79 34.78
CA GLN A 5 4.57 4.79 33.32
C GLN A 5 3.19 5.04 32.69
N PRO A 6 3.06 5.95 31.70
CA PRO A 6 1.88 5.98 30.86
C PRO A 6 1.96 4.86 29.82
N LEU A 7 1.02 3.93 29.94
CA LEU A 7 0.69 2.89 28.99
C LEU A 7 0.00 3.56 27.77
N MET A 8 0.71 3.72 26.64
CA MET A 8 0.03 4.00 25.37
C MET A 8 -0.48 2.68 24.80
N MET A 9 -1.78 2.42 24.98
CA MET A 9 -2.48 1.33 24.31
C MET A 9 -2.59 1.60 22.81
N ALA A 10 -1.97 0.75 22.00
CA ALA A 10 -2.34 0.61 20.59
C ALA A 10 -3.69 -0.12 20.53
N GLY A 11 -4.73 0.56 20.05
CA GLY A 11 -5.99 -0.07 19.69
C GLY A 11 -5.83 -0.88 18.41
N VAL A 12 -5.35 -2.12 18.53
CA VAL A 12 -5.44 -3.13 17.48
C VAL A 12 -6.86 -3.69 17.49
N ALA A 13 -7.72 -3.24 16.58
CA ALA A 13 -8.92 -3.98 16.22
C ALA A 13 -8.49 -5.23 15.43
N SER A 14 -8.01 -6.25 16.14
CA SER A 14 -7.84 -7.60 15.60
C SER A 14 -9.24 -8.15 15.30
N ALA A 15 -9.47 -8.81 14.17
CA ALA A 15 -10.78 -9.36 13.79
C ALA A 15 -10.66 -10.88 13.82
N HIS A 16 -10.89 -11.53 14.96
CA HIS A 16 -10.51 -12.93 15.23
C HIS A 16 -11.52 -13.60 16.17
N THR A 17 -11.50 -14.92 16.38
CA THR A 17 -12.45 -15.59 17.29
C THR A 17 -11.85 -16.80 18.00
N ILE A 18 -12.43 -17.20 19.13
CA ILE A 18 -12.05 -18.38 19.94
C ILE A 18 -13.32 -19.13 20.35
N PHE A 19 -13.33 -20.46 20.23
CA PHE A 19 -14.31 -21.31 20.92
C PHE A 19 -13.96 -21.39 22.41
N THR A 20 -14.72 -20.67 23.25
CA THR A 20 -14.37 -20.44 24.67
C THR A 20 -15.07 -21.39 25.65
N ASN A 21 -16.32 -21.76 25.36
CA ASN A 21 -17.19 -22.48 26.30
C ASN A 21 -18.01 -23.55 25.57
N LEU A 22 -18.06 -24.75 26.13
CA LEU A 22 -18.99 -25.78 25.67
C LEU A 22 -20.29 -25.73 26.48
N GLN A 23 -21.42 -25.74 25.79
CA GLN A 23 -22.72 -25.99 26.38
C GLN A 23 -23.16 -27.43 26.09
N VAL A 24 -23.57 -28.16 27.12
CA VAL A 24 -24.12 -29.52 27.02
C VAL A 24 -25.55 -29.52 27.53
N GLY A 25 -26.52 -29.80 26.65
CA GLY A 25 -27.92 -29.59 26.96
C GLY A 25 -28.21 -28.12 27.32
N SER A 26 -28.79 -27.87 28.50
CA SER A 26 -29.08 -26.52 28.99
C SER A 26 -27.93 -25.88 29.77
N THR A 27 -26.84 -26.61 30.04
CA THR A 27 -25.76 -26.16 30.92
C THR A 27 -24.62 -25.58 30.10
N VAL A 28 -24.35 -24.28 30.25
CA VAL A 28 -23.13 -23.64 29.73
C VAL A 28 -22.01 -23.84 30.73
N HIS A 29 -20.95 -24.55 30.34
CA HIS A 29 -19.80 -24.75 31.20
C HIS A 29 -18.88 -23.52 31.18
N GLY A 30 -18.10 -23.34 32.25
CA GLY A 30 -17.15 -22.24 32.39
C GLY A 30 -16.11 -22.21 31.26
N GLN A 31 -15.49 -21.05 31.07
CA GLN A 31 -14.50 -20.85 30.01
C GLN A 31 -13.31 -21.80 30.18
N GLY A 32 -12.91 -22.47 29.10
CA GLY A 32 -11.82 -23.45 29.13
C GLY A 32 -12.11 -24.72 29.93
N VAL A 33 -13.31 -24.88 30.51
CA VAL A 33 -13.68 -26.09 31.25
C VAL A 33 -14.05 -27.17 30.23
N GLY A 34 -13.17 -28.16 30.05
CA GLY A 34 -13.35 -29.21 29.04
C GLY A 34 -13.08 -28.76 27.60
N VAL A 35 -12.57 -27.54 27.39
CA VAL A 35 -12.21 -26.97 26.07
C VAL A 35 -10.75 -26.53 26.09
N ARG A 36 -9.99 -26.94 25.07
CA ARG A 36 -8.58 -26.58 24.89
C ARG A 36 -8.48 -25.19 24.28
N ILE A 37 -8.53 -24.17 25.12
CA ILE A 37 -8.52 -22.77 24.70
C ILE A 37 -7.09 -22.23 24.49
N PRO A 38 -6.86 -21.39 23.46
CA PRO A 38 -5.59 -20.70 23.26
C PRO A 38 -5.51 -19.40 24.08
N SER A 39 -4.30 -18.87 24.26
CA SER A 39 -4.06 -17.55 24.87
C SER A 39 -4.11 -16.38 23.90
N TYR A 40 -4.14 -16.66 22.59
CA TYR A 40 -4.21 -15.71 21.49
C TYR A 40 -5.31 -16.16 20.52
N ASN A 41 -5.99 -15.20 19.87
CA ASN A 41 -7.13 -15.46 19.00
C ASN A 41 -6.76 -15.55 17.51
N GLY A 42 -5.46 -15.52 17.16
CA GLY A 42 -5.04 -15.53 15.76
C GLY A 42 -5.43 -16.81 15.01
N PRO A 43 -5.52 -16.76 13.69
CA PRO A 43 -5.81 -17.95 12.89
C PRO A 43 -4.58 -18.85 12.72
N ILE A 44 -4.82 -20.10 12.34
CA ILE A 44 -3.84 -20.93 11.66
C ILE A 44 -4.08 -20.79 10.15
N GLU A 45 -3.04 -20.59 9.34
CA GLU A 45 -3.17 -20.41 7.88
C GLU A 45 -2.50 -21.54 7.08
N ASP A 46 -1.51 -22.22 7.68
CA ASP A 46 -0.82 -23.36 7.07
C ASP A 46 -1.54 -24.67 7.39
N VAL A 47 -2.25 -25.23 6.40
CA VAL A 47 -3.01 -26.49 6.55
C VAL A 47 -2.10 -27.71 6.74
N THR A 48 -0.79 -27.57 6.52
CA THR A 48 0.20 -28.63 6.77
C THR A 48 0.71 -28.64 8.20
N SER A 49 0.35 -27.63 9.01
CA SER A 49 0.80 -27.52 10.40
C SER A 49 0.07 -28.48 11.35
N ASN A 50 0.82 -29.00 12.33
CA ASN A 50 0.27 -29.75 13.46
C ASN A 50 -0.78 -28.95 14.26
N SER A 51 -0.70 -27.62 14.23
CA SER A 51 -1.67 -26.73 14.86
C SER A 51 -3.09 -26.89 14.30
N MET A 52 -3.29 -27.49 13.13
CA MET A 52 -4.61 -27.71 12.54
C MET A 52 -5.51 -28.67 13.34
N ALA A 53 -4.93 -29.53 14.18
CA ALA A 53 -5.68 -30.54 14.93
C ALA A 53 -6.53 -29.93 16.06
N CYS A 54 -5.89 -29.30 17.05
CA CYS A 54 -6.56 -28.72 18.22
C CYS A 54 -5.97 -27.35 18.59
N ASN A 55 -5.60 -26.58 17.57
CA ASN A 55 -4.79 -25.36 17.67
C ASN A 55 -3.35 -25.67 18.15
N GLY A 56 -2.46 -24.70 18.04
CA GLY A 56 -1.04 -24.82 18.39
C GLY A 56 -0.29 -23.53 18.02
N ALA A 57 1.06 -23.49 18.14
CA ALA A 57 1.84 -22.28 17.87
C ALA A 57 1.37 -21.56 16.57
N PRO A 58 1.10 -20.24 16.60
CA PRO A 58 1.37 -19.28 17.70
C PRO A 58 0.37 -19.31 18.88
N ASN A 59 -0.68 -20.12 18.82
CA ASN A 59 -1.76 -20.26 19.81
C ASN A 59 -1.65 -21.57 20.61
N PRO A 60 -0.68 -21.73 21.52
CA PRO A 60 -0.54 -22.97 22.27
C PRO A 60 -1.82 -23.26 23.08
N THR A 61 -2.33 -24.48 22.97
CA THR A 61 -3.43 -25.00 23.79
C THR A 61 -2.93 -26.15 24.64
N SER A 62 -3.57 -26.37 25.78
CA SER A 62 -3.29 -27.49 26.67
C SER A 62 -4.56 -28.32 26.89
N PRO A 63 -4.45 -29.66 26.95
CA PRO A 63 -5.55 -30.50 27.42
C PRO A 63 -6.03 -30.07 28.80
N THR A 64 -7.33 -30.24 29.05
CA THR A 64 -7.94 -29.94 30.35
C THR A 64 -8.09 -31.24 31.15
N SER A 65 -8.24 -31.17 32.47
CA SER A 65 -8.54 -32.35 33.28
C SER A 65 -10.02 -32.77 33.22
N VAL A 66 -10.89 -31.96 32.61
CA VAL A 66 -12.35 -32.15 32.60
C VAL A 66 -12.82 -32.81 31.31
N ILE A 67 -13.70 -33.79 31.43
CA ILE A 67 -14.38 -34.43 30.29
C ILE A 67 -15.88 -34.32 30.51
N HIS A 68 -16.60 -33.73 29.56
CA HIS A 68 -18.06 -33.57 29.65
C HIS A 68 -18.78 -34.81 29.18
N THR A 69 -19.73 -35.31 29.97
CA THR A 69 -20.56 -36.46 29.56
C THR A 69 -21.69 -36.00 28.65
N VAL A 70 -21.83 -36.62 27.48
CA VAL A 70 -22.81 -36.26 26.44
C VAL A 70 -23.56 -37.52 26.01
N GLN A 71 -24.89 -37.44 25.90
CA GLN A 71 -25.69 -38.55 25.36
C GLN A 71 -25.51 -38.63 23.85
N ALA A 72 -25.41 -39.83 23.30
CA ALA A 72 -25.45 -40.02 21.86
C ALA A 72 -26.79 -39.50 21.30
N GLY A 73 -26.77 -38.80 20.17
CA GLY A 73 -27.95 -38.11 19.63
C GLY A 73 -28.24 -36.75 20.26
N GLN A 74 -27.49 -36.30 21.28
CA GLN A 74 -27.67 -35.01 21.93
C GLN A 74 -26.97 -33.87 21.17
N ASP A 75 -27.54 -32.68 21.25
CA ASP A 75 -26.90 -31.45 20.80
C ASP A 75 -25.96 -30.88 21.87
N VAL A 76 -24.76 -30.51 21.44
CA VAL A 76 -23.82 -29.67 22.19
C VAL A 76 -23.64 -28.35 21.45
N THR A 77 -23.30 -27.27 22.14
CA THR A 77 -23.11 -25.97 21.51
C THR A 77 -21.75 -25.40 21.87
N ALA A 78 -20.93 -25.16 20.85
CA ALA A 78 -19.68 -24.42 20.98
C ALA A 78 -19.99 -22.92 20.98
N LEU A 79 -19.54 -22.20 22.01
CA LEU A 79 -19.70 -20.75 22.11
C LEU A 79 -18.43 -20.04 21.65
N TRP A 80 -18.58 -19.16 20.67
CA TRP A 80 -17.50 -18.41 20.03
C TRP A 80 -17.45 -16.97 20.53
N ARG A 81 -16.26 -16.46 20.82
CA ARG A 81 -16.04 -15.09 21.31
C ARG A 81 -14.80 -14.47 20.69
N TYR A 82 -14.85 -13.16 20.51
CA TYR A 82 -13.76 -12.36 19.98
C TYR A 82 -12.45 -12.53 20.78
N MET A 83 -12.56 -12.41 22.11
CA MET A 83 -11.46 -12.62 23.06
C MET A 83 -11.95 -13.39 24.28
N LEU A 84 -11.01 -13.96 25.03
CA LEU A 84 -11.32 -14.64 26.29
C LEU A 84 -12.02 -13.72 27.31
N SER A 85 -11.73 -12.42 27.29
CA SER A 85 -12.37 -11.42 28.17
C SER A 85 -13.77 -10.99 27.72
N THR A 86 -14.25 -11.45 26.56
CA THR A 86 -15.48 -10.94 25.96
C THR A 86 -16.72 -11.55 26.62
N THR A 87 -17.53 -10.71 27.25
CA THR A 87 -18.79 -11.10 27.90
C THR A 87 -20.03 -10.74 27.09
N GLY A 88 -19.87 -9.91 26.06
CA GLY A 88 -20.93 -9.51 25.15
C GLY A 88 -21.39 -10.65 24.22
N THR A 89 -22.51 -10.40 23.53
CA THR A 89 -23.14 -11.34 22.59
C THR A 89 -23.54 -10.68 21.27
N GLY A 90 -23.14 -9.42 21.06
CA GLY A 90 -23.33 -8.73 19.81
C GLY A 90 -22.41 -9.29 18.72
N PRO A 91 -22.68 -9.03 17.44
CA PRO A 91 -21.87 -9.53 16.32
C PRO A 91 -20.36 -9.29 16.49
N ALA A 92 -19.96 -8.07 16.88
CA ALA A 92 -18.57 -7.70 17.13
C ALA A 92 -17.93 -8.43 18.33
N ASP A 93 -18.74 -8.97 19.24
CA ASP A 93 -18.27 -9.77 20.39
C ASP A 93 -18.00 -11.24 20.02
N ILE A 94 -18.43 -11.67 18.83
CA ILE A 94 -18.29 -13.05 18.35
C ILE A 94 -17.12 -13.16 17.38
N MET A 95 -17.26 -12.46 16.26
CA MET A 95 -16.35 -12.45 15.13
C MET A 95 -16.81 -11.34 14.18
N ASP A 96 -15.87 -10.64 13.56
CA ASP A 96 -16.20 -9.59 12.60
C ASP A 96 -16.99 -10.16 11.40
N SER A 97 -18.02 -9.45 10.96
CA SER A 97 -18.93 -9.88 9.89
C SER A 97 -18.24 -10.12 8.53
N THR A 98 -17.02 -9.60 8.35
CA THR A 98 -16.18 -9.86 7.17
C THR A 98 -15.60 -11.28 7.12
N HIS A 99 -15.67 -12.05 8.21
CA HIS A 99 -15.18 -13.44 8.30
C HIS A 99 -16.18 -14.43 7.69
N LYS A 100 -16.45 -14.25 6.40
CA LYS A 100 -17.33 -15.12 5.62
C LYS A 100 -16.64 -16.46 5.35
N GLY A 101 -17.37 -17.54 5.60
CA GLY A 101 -16.92 -18.89 5.28
C GLY A 101 -17.72 -19.98 5.98
N PRO A 102 -17.30 -21.24 5.88
CA PRO A 102 -18.02 -22.36 6.46
C PRO A 102 -17.78 -22.53 7.97
N THR A 103 -18.67 -23.29 8.59
CA THR A 103 -18.52 -23.83 9.94
C THR A 103 -18.51 -25.36 9.88
N LEU A 104 -17.64 -25.99 10.67
CA LEU A 104 -17.36 -27.42 10.57
C LEU A 104 -17.25 -28.04 11.97
N ALA A 105 -17.61 -29.33 12.08
CA ALA A 105 -17.35 -30.10 13.29
C ALA A 105 -16.86 -31.52 13.00
N TYR A 106 -15.86 -31.96 13.77
CA TYR A 106 -15.26 -33.29 13.67
C TYR A 106 -15.21 -33.97 15.04
N LEU A 107 -15.22 -35.30 15.02
CA LEU A 107 -14.95 -36.14 16.18
C LEU A 107 -13.73 -37.02 15.93
N LYS A 108 -12.95 -37.28 16.99
CA LYS A 108 -11.91 -38.31 17.01
C LYS A 108 -12.06 -39.15 18.26
N LYS A 109 -12.26 -40.47 18.09
CA LYS A 109 -12.32 -41.41 19.20
C LYS A 109 -10.91 -41.58 19.78
N VAL A 110 -10.79 -41.49 21.10
CA VAL A 110 -9.49 -41.55 21.79
C VAL A 110 -9.55 -42.48 23.00
N SER A 111 -8.41 -43.03 23.39
CA SER A 111 -8.28 -43.76 24.65
C SER A 111 -8.42 -42.83 25.86
N SER A 112 -7.91 -41.60 25.74
CA SER A 112 -7.99 -40.55 26.75
C SER A 112 -8.03 -39.16 26.12
N ALA A 113 -9.14 -38.45 26.30
CA ALA A 113 -9.32 -37.08 25.84
C ALA A 113 -8.48 -36.06 26.60
N THR A 114 -7.89 -36.42 27.75
CA THR A 114 -7.02 -35.53 28.53
C THR A 114 -5.55 -35.61 28.12
N SER A 115 -5.15 -36.57 27.28
CA SER A 115 -3.74 -36.76 26.89
C SER A 115 -3.49 -36.84 25.39
N ASP A 116 -4.48 -37.21 24.59
CA ASP A 116 -4.32 -37.26 23.13
C ASP A 116 -4.16 -35.84 22.56
N SER A 117 -3.14 -35.59 21.74
CA SER A 117 -2.89 -34.25 21.17
C SER A 117 -3.90 -33.86 20.09
N GLY A 118 -4.65 -34.83 19.55
CA GLY A 118 -5.49 -34.67 18.38
C GLY A 118 -4.72 -34.86 17.06
N ILE A 119 -3.40 -34.72 17.05
CA ILE A 119 -2.58 -34.79 15.82
C ILE A 119 -2.67 -36.19 15.19
N GLY A 120 -2.69 -36.23 13.85
CA GLY A 120 -2.72 -37.46 13.07
C GLY A 120 -4.13 -37.97 12.78
N ASP A 121 -4.21 -39.24 12.36
CA ASP A 121 -5.43 -39.88 11.89
C ASP A 121 -6.48 -40.09 13.01
N GLY A 122 -7.70 -40.44 12.61
CA GLY A 122 -8.80 -40.79 13.51
C GLY A 122 -9.96 -39.80 13.53
N TRP A 123 -9.87 -38.71 12.75
CA TRP A 123 -10.92 -37.69 12.69
C TRP A 123 -11.97 -38.03 11.64
N PHE A 124 -13.25 -37.81 11.95
CA PHE A 124 -14.32 -37.88 10.98
C PHE A 124 -15.24 -36.67 11.13
N LYS A 125 -15.65 -36.09 9.99
CA LYS A 125 -16.53 -34.93 9.98
C LYS A 125 -17.94 -35.37 10.40
N ILE A 126 -18.62 -34.60 11.24
CA ILE A 126 -20.00 -34.89 11.68
C ILE A 126 -20.99 -33.78 11.30
N GLN A 127 -20.49 -32.59 10.99
CA GLN A 127 -21.32 -31.47 10.57
C GLN A 127 -20.54 -30.51 9.68
N GLU A 128 -21.23 -29.91 8.72
CA GLU A 128 -20.77 -28.75 7.96
C GLU A 128 -21.93 -27.83 7.62
N ASP A 129 -21.62 -26.55 7.51
CA ASP A 129 -22.52 -25.54 6.94
C ASP A 129 -21.68 -24.54 6.14
N GLY A 130 -21.96 -24.44 4.84
CA GLY A 130 -21.19 -23.66 3.87
C GLY A 130 -21.92 -22.40 3.42
N PHE A 131 -21.88 -22.13 2.12
CA PHE A 131 -22.63 -21.04 1.50
C PHE A 131 -23.95 -21.57 0.95
N THR A 132 -25.07 -21.15 1.54
CA THR A 132 -26.41 -21.58 1.10
C THR A 132 -27.33 -20.37 1.04
N ASN A 133 -28.00 -20.16 -0.11
CA ASN A 133 -28.96 -19.07 -0.32
C ASN A 133 -28.40 -17.68 0.04
N GLY A 134 -27.13 -17.41 -0.30
CA GLY A 134 -26.51 -16.12 -0.04
C GLY A 134 -25.95 -15.94 1.38
N VAL A 135 -26.07 -16.94 2.26
CA VAL A 135 -25.66 -16.85 3.66
C VAL A 135 -24.58 -17.88 3.97
N TRP A 136 -23.49 -17.43 4.58
CA TRP A 136 -22.39 -18.26 5.06
C TRP A 136 -22.69 -18.89 6.43
N GLY A 137 -22.10 -20.05 6.71
CA GLY A 137 -22.16 -20.70 8.01
C GLY A 137 -21.72 -19.75 9.15
N THR A 138 -20.62 -19.01 8.96
CA THR A 138 -20.13 -18.05 9.95
C THR A 138 -21.14 -16.93 10.25
N GLU A 139 -21.86 -16.42 9.25
CA GLU A 139 -22.91 -15.41 9.43
C GLU A 139 -24.06 -15.94 10.30
N LYS A 140 -24.44 -17.22 10.12
CA LYS A 140 -25.47 -17.85 10.97
C LYS A 140 -25.01 -17.94 12.43
N ILE A 141 -23.73 -18.20 12.67
CA ILE A 141 -23.20 -18.24 14.05
C ILE A 141 -23.12 -16.86 14.67
N ILE A 142 -22.68 -15.85 13.91
CA ILE A 142 -22.67 -14.45 14.35
C ILE A 142 -24.08 -13.99 14.72
N ASN A 143 -25.05 -14.22 13.83
CA ASN A 143 -26.46 -13.91 14.08
C ASN A 143 -27.07 -14.75 15.21
N GLY A 144 -26.56 -15.96 15.42
CA GLY A 144 -26.87 -16.86 16.52
C GLY A 144 -26.16 -16.53 17.83
N GLN A 145 -25.57 -15.34 17.99
CA GLN A 145 -24.87 -14.90 19.20
C GLN A 145 -23.66 -15.78 19.57
N GLY A 146 -22.96 -16.29 18.55
CA GLY A 146 -21.79 -17.15 18.68
C GLY A 146 -22.10 -18.60 19.01
N LYS A 147 -23.36 -19.05 18.87
CA LYS A 147 -23.77 -20.43 19.18
C LYS A 147 -23.61 -21.34 17.98
N HIS A 148 -22.61 -22.20 17.99
CA HIS A 148 -22.41 -23.28 17.02
C HIS A 148 -22.92 -24.59 17.60
N THR A 149 -24.20 -24.90 17.33
CA THR A 149 -24.85 -26.14 17.78
C THR A 149 -24.46 -27.32 16.89
N ILE A 150 -24.02 -28.41 17.52
CA ILE A 150 -23.45 -29.60 16.91
C ILE A 150 -24.17 -30.84 17.44
N ARG A 151 -24.73 -31.65 16.55
CA ARG A 151 -25.39 -32.90 16.91
C ARG A 151 -24.37 -34.03 17.05
N ILE A 152 -24.29 -34.67 18.22
CA ILE A 152 -23.49 -35.89 18.39
C ILE A 152 -24.22 -37.07 17.76
N PRO A 153 -23.59 -37.85 16.86
CA PRO A 153 -24.24 -39.00 16.23
C PRO A 153 -24.70 -40.05 17.26
N GLU A 154 -25.86 -40.67 17.03
CA GLU A 154 -26.43 -41.68 17.95
C GLU A 154 -25.79 -43.07 17.81
N CYS A 155 -25.20 -43.36 16.64
CA CYS A 155 -24.72 -44.68 16.24
C CYS A 155 -23.21 -44.91 16.45
N ILE A 156 -22.47 -43.92 16.96
CA ILE A 156 -21.02 -44.05 17.22
C ILE A 156 -20.79 -44.78 18.54
N ALA A 157 -19.73 -45.58 18.64
CA ALA A 157 -19.48 -46.36 19.84
C ALA A 157 -19.25 -45.47 21.09
N PRO A 158 -19.74 -45.86 22.28
CA PRO A 158 -19.51 -45.08 23.50
C PRO A 158 -18.01 -44.96 23.84
N GLY A 159 -17.65 -43.95 24.62
CA GLY A 159 -16.29 -43.68 25.07
C GLY A 159 -15.87 -42.22 24.93
N GLN A 160 -14.57 -41.96 25.08
CA GLN A 160 -14.01 -40.61 25.03
C GLN A 160 -13.70 -40.16 23.61
N TYR A 161 -13.96 -38.88 23.34
CA TYR A 161 -13.74 -38.23 22.05
C TYR A 161 -13.16 -36.83 22.25
N LEU A 162 -12.39 -36.40 21.25
CA LEU A 162 -12.16 -34.98 21.00
C LEU A 162 -13.21 -34.47 20.00
N LEU A 163 -13.89 -33.39 20.35
CA LEU A 163 -14.81 -32.64 19.49
C LEU A 163 -14.09 -31.39 19.00
N ARG A 164 -13.80 -31.32 17.71
CA ARG A 164 -13.20 -30.15 17.07
C ARG A 164 -14.28 -29.32 16.42
N ALA A 165 -14.52 -28.10 16.92
CA ALA A 165 -15.39 -27.12 16.28
C ALA A 165 -14.52 -26.12 15.52
N GLU A 166 -14.93 -25.76 14.31
CA GLU A 166 -14.12 -24.94 13.41
C GLU A 166 -14.95 -23.90 12.65
N MET A 167 -14.33 -22.75 12.43
CA MET A 167 -14.71 -21.74 11.45
C MET A 167 -13.56 -21.49 10.49
N ILE A 168 -13.86 -21.33 9.20
CA ILE A 168 -12.88 -20.90 8.21
C ILE A 168 -13.32 -19.53 7.71
N ALA A 169 -12.43 -18.54 7.76
CA ALA A 169 -12.64 -17.23 7.18
C ALA A 169 -11.89 -17.12 5.85
N LEU A 170 -12.62 -16.74 4.81
CA LEU A 170 -12.15 -16.81 3.41
C LEU A 170 -11.75 -15.45 2.83
N HIS A 171 -11.68 -14.40 3.65
CA HIS A 171 -11.35 -13.05 3.20
C HIS A 171 -9.91 -12.94 2.65
N GLY A 172 -9.00 -13.86 2.99
CA GLY A 172 -7.67 -13.96 2.41
C GLY A 172 -7.46 -15.16 1.46
N ALA A 173 -8.49 -16.00 1.26
CA ALA A 173 -8.35 -17.33 0.65
C ALA A 173 -8.01 -17.32 -0.85
N GLY A 174 -8.06 -16.18 -1.56
CA GLY A 174 -7.76 -16.12 -3.01
C GLY A 174 -6.36 -16.61 -3.43
N SER A 175 -5.46 -16.83 -2.47
CA SER A 175 -4.16 -17.51 -2.65
C SER A 175 -3.82 -18.30 -1.39
N TYR A 176 -3.00 -19.34 -1.51
CA TYR A 176 -2.52 -20.12 -0.35
C TYR A 176 -1.06 -19.76 0.01
N PRO A 177 -0.74 -19.52 1.30
CA PRO A 177 -1.65 -19.44 2.45
C PRO A 177 -2.51 -18.16 2.38
N GLY A 178 -3.72 -18.21 2.95
CA GLY A 178 -4.64 -17.06 2.95
C GLY A 178 -6.03 -17.33 3.54
N ALA A 179 -6.54 -18.56 3.47
CA ALA A 179 -7.68 -18.95 4.28
C ALA A 179 -7.26 -19.01 5.76
N GLN A 180 -8.09 -18.44 6.63
CA GLN A 180 -7.83 -18.35 8.07
C GLN A 180 -8.69 -19.36 8.82
N PHE A 181 -8.05 -20.28 9.54
CA PHE A 181 -8.71 -21.37 10.23
C PHE A 181 -8.71 -21.13 11.74
N TYR A 182 -9.91 -21.15 12.33
CA TYR A 182 -10.14 -21.03 13.77
C TYR A 182 -10.72 -22.35 14.27
N MET A 183 -9.98 -23.05 15.12
CA MET A 183 -10.42 -24.34 15.66
C MET A 183 -9.95 -24.57 17.08
N GLU A 184 -10.83 -25.13 17.90
CA GLU A 184 -10.49 -25.63 19.23
C GLU A 184 -11.15 -26.99 19.47
N CYS A 185 -10.56 -27.76 20.39
CA CYS A 185 -11.05 -29.08 20.75
C CYS A 185 -11.69 -29.08 22.14
N ALA A 186 -12.89 -29.66 22.25
CA ALA A 186 -13.53 -30.02 23.49
C ALA A 186 -13.37 -31.51 23.82
N GLN A 187 -13.34 -31.84 25.09
CA GLN A 187 -13.16 -33.19 25.61
C GLN A 187 -14.51 -33.73 26.09
N ILE A 188 -15.02 -34.76 25.41
CA ILE A 188 -16.33 -35.33 25.70
C ILE A 188 -16.27 -36.84 25.92
N ASN A 189 -17.17 -37.36 26.74
CA ASN A 189 -17.41 -38.78 26.93
C ASN A 189 -18.84 -39.11 26.47
N VAL A 190 -18.94 -39.83 25.36
CA VAL A 190 -20.23 -40.19 24.76
C VAL A 190 -20.78 -41.44 25.46
N VAL A 191 -22.00 -41.33 25.98
CA VAL A 191 -22.73 -42.40 26.67
C VAL A 191 -24.10 -42.63 26.02
N GLY A 192 -24.80 -43.70 26.40
CA GLY A 192 -26.15 -44.00 25.90
C GLY A 192 -26.20 -44.60 24.48
N SER A 193 -25.08 -44.64 23.75
CA SER A 193 -24.98 -45.34 22.46
C SER A 193 -24.76 -46.84 22.63
N THR A 194 -25.42 -47.62 21.77
CA THR A 194 -25.13 -49.05 21.52
C THR A 194 -24.47 -49.27 20.16
N GLY A 195 -24.17 -48.19 19.44
CA GLY A 195 -23.74 -48.25 18.05
C GLY A 195 -22.33 -48.77 17.87
N THR A 196 -22.10 -49.46 16.75
CA THR A 196 -20.80 -50.05 16.35
C THR A 196 -20.22 -49.36 15.12
N ALA A 197 -20.75 -48.19 14.75
CA ALA A 197 -20.33 -47.51 13.53
C ALA A 197 -18.84 -47.14 13.59
N ASN A 198 -18.13 -47.47 12.51
CA ASN A 198 -16.72 -47.16 12.31
C ASN A 198 -16.58 -46.22 11.10
N PRO A 199 -16.72 -44.90 11.30
CA PRO A 199 -16.64 -43.93 10.21
C PRO A 199 -15.24 -43.91 9.58
N ALA A 200 -15.18 -43.62 8.29
CA ALA A 200 -13.92 -43.36 7.62
C ALA A 200 -13.25 -42.10 8.19
N THR A 201 -11.93 -42.16 8.38
CA THR A 201 -11.17 -41.12 9.06
C THR A 201 -10.23 -40.36 8.14
N VAL A 202 -9.85 -39.17 8.58
CA VAL A 202 -8.82 -38.31 8.01
C VAL A 202 -7.85 -37.87 9.10
N SER A 203 -6.68 -37.38 8.68
CA SER A 203 -5.65 -36.84 9.57
C SER A 203 -5.72 -35.32 9.67
N PHE A 204 -5.42 -34.77 10.85
CA PHE A 204 -5.06 -33.35 10.98
C PHE A 204 -3.61 -33.24 11.48
N PRO A 205 -2.70 -32.61 10.71
CA PRO A 205 -2.88 -32.05 9.36
C PRO A 205 -3.11 -33.15 8.30
N GLY A 206 -3.65 -32.77 7.13
CA GLY A 206 -3.87 -33.67 5.99
C GLY A 206 -5.32 -33.76 5.49
N ALA A 207 -6.31 -33.37 6.30
CA ALA A 207 -7.72 -33.33 5.92
C ALA A 207 -8.01 -32.24 4.88
N TYR A 208 -7.19 -31.19 4.86
CA TYR A 208 -7.24 -30.09 3.89
C TYR A 208 -5.93 -30.01 3.11
N LYS A 209 -6.04 -29.57 1.87
CA LYS A 209 -4.89 -29.20 1.02
C LYS A 209 -4.93 -27.70 0.76
N GLY A 210 -3.76 -27.08 0.66
CA GLY A 210 -3.67 -25.68 0.25
C GLY A 210 -4.24 -25.40 -1.14
N THR A 211 -4.44 -26.45 -1.95
CA THR A 211 -5.07 -26.42 -3.27
C THR A 211 -6.55 -26.77 -3.27
N ASP A 212 -7.16 -27.05 -2.12
CA ASP A 212 -8.59 -27.36 -2.08
C ASP A 212 -9.39 -26.13 -2.56
N PRO A 213 -10.41 -26.28 -3.43
CA PRO A 213 -11.17 -25.14 -3.93
C PRO A 213 -11.82 -24.30 -2.83
N GLY A 214 -12.21 -24.94 -1.71
CA GLY A 214 -12.73 -24.24 -0.54
C GLY A 214 -11.69 -23.46 0.26
N VAL A 215 -10.40 -23.74 0.04
CA VAL A 215 -9.25 -23.07 0.68
C VAL A 215 -8.68 -21.96 -0.22
N GLN A 216 -8.86 -22.06 -1.55
CA GLN A 216 -8.36 -21.08 -2.53
C GLN A 216 -9.44 -20.12 -3.08
N LEU A 217 -10.64 -20.12 -2.51
CA LEU A 217 -11.77 -19.35 -3.03
C LEU A 217 -11.58 -17.84 -2.76
N SER A 218 -11.68 -17.03 -3.81
CA SER A 218 -11.97 -15.60 -3.65
C SER A 218 -13.47 -15.40 -3.39
N ILE A 219 -13.84 -14.92 -2.20
CA ILE A 219 -15.23 -14.57 -1.89
C ILE A 219 -15.70 -13.26 -2.56
N TYR A 220 -14.79 -12.54 -3.20
CA TYR A 220 -15.03 -11.21 -3.77
C TYR A 220 -15.39 -11.28 -5.25
N TYR A 221 -14.66 -12.09 -6.03
CA TYR A 221 -14.89 -12.21 -7.46
C TYR A 221 -14.33 -13.52 -8.04
N PRO A 222 -15.08 -14.23 -8.92
CA PRO A 222 -16.48 -13.98 -9.28
C PRO A 222 -17.41 -14.14 -8.06
N PRO A 223 -18.62 -13.55 -8.06
CA PRO A 223 -19.57 -13.71 -6.97
C PRO A 223 -19.78 -15.19 -6.65
N VAL A 224 -19.66 -15.55 -5.38
CA VAL A 224 -19.79 -16.94 -4.96
C VAL A 224 -21.22 -17.39 -5.22
N THR A 225 -21.42 -18.22 -6.24
CA THR A 225 -22.70 -18.88 -6.51
C THR A 225 -22.72 -20.30 -5.95
N ASN A 226 -21.54 -20.87 -5.71
CA ASN A 226 -21.36 -22.20 -5.15
C ASN A 226 -20.05 -22.23 -4.36
N TYR A 227 -20.04 -22.96 -3.25
CA TYR A 227 -18.87 -23.15 -2.40
C TYR A 227 -18.65 -24.63 -2.14
N ILE A 228 -17.43 -25.11 -2.40
CA ILE A 228 -17.02 -26.47 -2.09
C ILE A 228 -16.35 -26.45 -0.72
N ILE A 229 -17.00 -27.06 0.26
CA ILE A 229 -16.48 -27.17 1.62
C ILE A 229 -15.24 -28.10 1.60
N PRO A 230 -14.11 -27.72 2.23
CA PRO A 230 -12.92 -28.56 2.24
C PRO A 230 -13.09 -29.79 3.16
N GLY A 231 -12.30 -30.83 2.90
CA GLY A 231 -12.30 -32.08 3.66
C GLY A 231 -13.37 -33.10 3.25
N PRO A 232 -13.54 -34.19 4.03
CA PRO A 232 -14.50 -35.27 3.73
C PRO A 232 -15.94 -34.81 3.95
N ARG A 233 -16.93 -35.56 3.46
CA ARG A 233 -18.34 -35.29 3.78
C ARG A 233 -18.69 -35.64 5.23
N PRO A 234 -19.71 -35.01 5.84
CA PRO A 234 -20.19 -35.38 7.17
C PRO A 234 -20.65 -36.84 7.22
N PHE A 235 -20.21 -37.56 8.24
CA PHE A 235 -20.68 -38.90 8.55
C PHE A 235 -22.16 -38.89 8.95
N THR A 236 -22.93 -39.84 8.42
CA THR A 236 -24.31 -40.08 8.81
C THR A 236 -24.52 -41.51 9.29
N CYS A 237 -25.40 -41.69 10.28
CA CYS A 237 -25.75 -43.01 10.81
C CYS A 237 -26.53 -43.91 9.82
N SER A 238 -26.94 -43.37 8.68
CA SER A 238 -27.69 -44.07 7.62
C SER A 238 -26.81 -44.78 6.58
N GLY A 239 -25.48 -44.77 6.72
CA GLY A 239 -24.57 -45.62 5.93
C GLY A 239 -24.20 -45.12 4.52
N GLY A 240 -24.17 -43.79 4.30
CA GLY A 240 -23.68 -43.22 3.03
C GLY A 240 -22.15 -43.36 2.86
N ASP A 241 -21.69 -43.47 1.60
CA ASP A 241 -20.26 -43.49 1.26
C ASP A 241 -19.62 -42.11 1.49
N ASN A 242 -19.01 -41.94 2.66
CA ASN A 242 -18.45 -40.67 3.13
C ASN A 242 -16.95 -40.50 2.78
N THR A 243 -16.38 -41.41 1.97
CA THR A 243 -14.96 -41.42 1.61
C THR A 243 -14.61 -40.54 0.40
N ARG A 244 -15.62 -40.08 -0.36
CA ARG A 244 -15.42 -39.28 -1.58
C ARG A 244 -15.25 -37.77 -1.27
N PRO A 245 -14.19 -37.10 -1.75
CA PRO A 245 -14.14 -35.64 -1.80
C PRO A 245 -15.26 -35.09 -2.70
N HIS A 246 -15.69 -33.85 -2.45
CA HIS A 246 -16.71 -33.17 -3.26
C HIS A 246 -16.29 -33.17 -4.75
N THR A 247 -16.99 -33.95 -5.58
CA THR A 247 -16.91 -33.85 -7.05
C THR A 247 -18.08 -33.00 -7.54
N GLU A 248 -17.84 -32.16 -8.55
CA GLU A 248 -18.78 -31.19 -9.12
C GLU A 248 -20.20 -31.75 -9.23
N SER A 249 -21.13 -31.16 -8.48
CA SER A 249 -22.56 -31.41 -8.65
C SER A 249 -23.04 -30.74 -9.94
N ARG A 250 -23.41 -31.55 -10.94
CA ARG A 250 -24.14 -31.17 -12.15
C ARG A 250 -25.25 -30.16 -11.84
N LEU A 251 -25.23 -29.05 -12.60
CA LEU A 251 -26.36 -28.12 -12.74
C LEU A 251 -27.60 -28.87 -13.25
N ILE A 252 -28.69 -28.84 -12.48
CA ILE A 252 -30.04 -29.10 -13.00
C ILE A 252 -30.68 -27.72 -13.21
N PRO A 253 -31.07 -27.32 -14.43
CA PRO A 253 -31.78 -26.08 -14.64
C PRO A 253 -33.24 -26.28 -14.22
N LEU A 254 -33.73 -25.47 -13.28
CA LEU A 254 -35.14 -25.47 -12.90
C LEU A 254 -35.86 -24.28 -13.54
N SER A 255 -36.89 -24.64 -14.29
CA SER A 255 -37.77 -23.81 -15.09
C SER A 255 -38.57 -22.81 -14.25
N VAL A 256 -38.65 -21.57 -14.74
CA VAL A 256 -39.46 -20.50 -14.16
C VAL A 256 -40.93 -20.86 -14.29
N THR A 257 -41.61 -21.10 -13.17
CA THR A 257 -43.08 -21.04 -13.13
C THR A 257 -43.52 -20.19 -11.95
N THR A 258 -44.25 -19.13 -12.29
CA THR A 258 -44.86 -18.13 -11.44
C THR A 258 -45.69 -18.74 -10.30
N MET A 259 -45.38 -18.41 -9.05
CA MET A 259 -46.31 -18.57 -7.92
C MET A 259 -46.26 -17.34 -7.02
N LYS A 260 -47.41 -16.66 -6.93
CA LYS A 260 -47.73 -15.63 -5.94
C LYS A 260 -47.66 -16.24 -4.54
N VAL A 261 -46.91 -15.62 -3.64
CA VAL A 261 -46.90 -15.96 -2.21
C VAL A 261 -47.23 -14.69 -1.41
N LEU A 262 -48.27 -14.82 -0.57
CA LEU A 262 -48.64 -13.90 0.50
C LEU A 262 -47.43 -13.56 1.37
N GLN A 263 -47.24 -12.28 1.67
CA GLN A 263 -46.25 -11.80 2.63
C GLN A 263 -46.58 -12.26 4.06
N PRO A 264 -45.66 -12.94 4.77
CA PRO A 264 -45.47 -12.72 6.19
C PRO A 264 -44.45 -11.59 6.38
N LEU A 265 -44.82 -10.63 7.22
CA LEU A 265 -43.97 -9.54 7.72
C LEU A 265 -42.70 -10.14 8.37
N MET A 266 -41.60 -10.25 7.63
CA MET A 266 -40.27 -10.42 8.21
C MET A 266 -39.73 -9.03 8.54
N MET A 267 -39.68 -8.67 9.81
CA MET A 267 -38.72 -7.66 10.27
C MET A 267 -37.33 -8.24 10.07
N ALA A 268 -36.72 -7.96 8.91
CA ALA A 268 -35.31 -8.13 8.71
C ALA A 268 -34.57 -7.20 9.68
N GLY A 269 -33.84 -7.77 10.63
CA GLY A 269 -32.73 -7.07 11.26
C GLY A 269 -31.70 -6.80 10.18
N VAL A 270 -31.83 -5.64 9.52
CA VAL A 270 -30.85 -5.10 8.58
C VAL A 270 -29.53 -4.94 9.32
N ALA A 271 -28.53 -5.73 8.92
CA ALA A 271 -27.16 -5.51 9.34
C ALA A 271 -26.75 -4.09 8.91
N SER A 272 -26.27 -3.32 9.88
CA SER A 272 -25.98 -1.89 9.83
C SER A 272 -24.73 -1.63 8.99
N ALA A 273 -24.84 -0.82 7.94
CA ALA A 273 -23.73 -0.51 7.03
C ALA A 273 -23.76 0.92 6.47
N HIS A 274 -24.82 1.68 6.68
CA HIS A 274 -25.14 2.84 5.83
C HIS A 274 -25.13 4.17 6.61
N THR A 275 -25.11 5.32 5.92
CA THR A 275 -25.13 6.63 6.60
C THR A 275 -25.80 7.71 5.76
N ILE A 276 -26.27 8.78 6.42
CA ILE A 276 -26.90 9.95 5.80
C ILE A 276 -26.33 11.22 6.45
N PHE A 277 -25.97 12.23 5.66
CA PHE A 277 -25.75 13.58 6.15
C PHE A 277 -27.11 14.23 6.49
N THR A 278 -27.43 14.29 7.79
CA THR A 278 -28.78 14.67 8.26
C THR A 278 -28.94 16.13 8.63
N ASN A 279 -27.89 16.75 9.21
CA ASN A 279 -27.97 18.08 9.80
C ASN A 279 -26.70 18.88 9.51
N LEU A 280 -26.85 20.15 9.14
CA LEU A 280 -25.73 21.07 8.98
C LEU A 280 -25.61 21.93 10.23
N GLN A 281 -24.39 22.05 10.75
CA GLN A 281 -24.05 23.02 11.78
C GLN A 281 -23.27 24.18 11.16
N VAL A 282 -23.70 25.41 11.44
CA VAL A 282 -23.02 26.64 11.02
C VAL A 282 -22.63 27.42 12.28
N GLY A 283 -21.32 27.58 12.51
CA GLY A 283 -20.82 28.11 13.78
C GLY A 283 -21.23 27.21 14.96
N SER A 284 -21.90 27.79 15.96
CA SER A 284 -22.42 27.07 17.13
C SER A 284 -23.84 26.52 16.96
N THR A 285 -24.51 26.82 15.83
CA THR A 285 -25.92 26.45 15.62
C THR A 285 -26.03 25.18 14.80
N VAL A 286 -26.62 24.13 15.37
CA VAL A 286 -27.02 22.92 14.64
C VAL A 286 -28.42 23.13 14.08
N HIS A 287 -28.55 23.12 12.76
CA HIS A 287 -29.86 23.26 12.12
C HIS A 287 -30.62 21.93 12.13
N GLY A 288 -31.96 22.01 12.06
CA GLY A 288 -32.84 20.85 12.07
C GLY A 288 -32.57 19.87 10.92
N GLN A 289 -33.05 18.63 11.06
CA GLN A 289 -32.81 17.59 10.06
C GLN A 289 -33.37 17.98 8.70
N GLY A 290 -32.57 17.84 7.64
CA GLY A 290 -32.95 18.20 6.26
C GLY A 290 -33.11 19.71 6.01
N VAL A 291 -32.92 20.57 7.01
CA VAL A 291 -33.05 22.02 6.85
C VAL A 291 -31.87 22.54 6.02
N GLY A 292 -32.13 22.91 4.77
CA GLY A 292 -31.10 23.34 3.83
C GLY A 292 -30.24 22.21 3.25
N ILE A 293 -30.64 20.94 3.42
CA ILE A 293 -29.96 19.75 2.86
C ILE A 293 -30.93 18.96 1.98
N ARG A 294 -30.46 18.46 0.84
CA ARG A 294 -31.20 17.52 -0.02
C ARG A 294 -31.05 16.11 0.55
N ILE A 295 -31.89 15.81 1.53
CA ILE A 295 -31.77 14.58 2.31
C ILE A 295 -32.47 13.40 1.61
N PRO A 296 -31.85 12.21 1.54
CA PRO A 296 -32.46 11.02 0.96
C PRO A 296 -33.45 10.36 1.92
N SER A 297 -34.45 9.64 1.38
CA SER A 297 -35.39 8.84 2.17
C SER A 297 -34.86 7.47 2.60
N TYR A 298 -33.75 7.03 2.03
CA TYR A 298 -33.09 5.76 2.28
C TYR A 298 -31.57 5.98 2.38
N ASN A 299 -30.90 5.18 3.21
CA ASN A 299 -29.48 5.34 3.52
C ASN A 299 -28.56 4.53 2.58
N GLY A 300 -29.10 3.89 1.53
CA GLY A 300 -28.30 3.06 0.63
C GLY A 300 -27.25 3.85 -0.15
N PRO A 301 -26.15 3.20 -0.59
CA PRO A 301 -25.11 3.85 -1.35
C PRO A 301 -25.51 4.05 -2.82
N ILE A 302 -24.81 4.98 -3.49
CA ILE A 302 -24.69 4.99 -4.95
C ILE A 302 -23.38 4.27 -5.29
N GLU A 303 -23.38 3.31 -6.23
CA GLU A 303 -22.17 2.54 -6.61
C GLU A 303 -21.72 2.81 -8.06
N ASP A 304 -22.64 3.23 -8.92
CA ASP A 304 -22.36 3.60 -10.30
C ASP A 304 -21.92 5.06 -10.40
N VAL A 305 -20.61 5.28 -10.54
CA VAL A 305 -20.01 6.62 -10.70
C VAL A 305 -20.44 7.37 -11.96
N THR A 306 -21.08 6.70 -12.93
CA THR A 306 -21.62 7.33 -14.14
C THR A 306 -23.04 7.85 -13.93
N SER A 307 -23.68 7.54 -12.81
CA SER A 307 -25.04 7.95 -12.49
C SER A 307 -25.15 9.44 -12.15
N ASN A 308 -26.25 10.07 -12.58
CA ASN A 308 -26.61 11.43 -12.17
C ASN A 308 -26.80 11.57 -10.65
N SER A 309 -27.12 10.48 -9.95
CA SER A 309 -27.25 10.46 -8.48
C SER A 309 -25.92 10.79 -7.77
N MET A 310 -24.78 10.74 -8.45
CA MET A 310 -23.47 11.09 -7.87
C MET A 310 -23.35 12.57 -7.47
N ALA A 311 -24.14 13.47 -8.07
CA ALA A 311 -24.05 14.90 -7.81
C ALA A 311 -24.54 15.28 -6.41
N CYS A 312 -25.80 14.94 -6.09
CA CYS A 312 -26.45 15.33 -4.83
C CYS A 312 -27.38 14.24 -4.28
N ASN A 313 -26.99 12.98 -4.46
CA ASN A 313 -27.85 11.80 -4.26
C ASN A 313 -29.04 11.78 -5.24
N GLY A 314 -29.73 10.65 -5.32
CA GLY A 314 -30.82 10.43 -6.26
C GLY A 314 -31.19 8.95 -6.33
N ALA A 315 -32.00 8.55 -7.32
CA ALA A 315 -32.43 7.16 -7.46
C ALA A 315 -31.24 6.17 -7.31
N PRO A 316 -31.38 5.11 -6.48
CA PRO A 316 -32.62 4.62 -5.84
C PRO A 316 -33.06 5.38 -4.57
N ASN A 317 -32.32 6.39 -4.11
CA ASN A 317 -32.59 7.19 -2.92
C ASN A 317 -33.23 8.54 -3.28
N PRO A 318 -34.56 8.65 -3.41
CA PRO A 318 -35.18 9.94 -3.72
C PRO A 318 -34.85 10.96 -2.62
N THR A 319 -34.45 12.16 -3.02
CA THR A 319 -34.11 13.25 -2.11
C THR A 319 -35.28 14.23 -1.97
N SER A 320 -35.40 14.82 -0.78
CA SER A 320 -36.39 15.88 -0.53
C SER A 320 -35.80 17.25 -0.87
N PRO A 321 -36.46 18.06 -1.72
CA PRO A 321 -36.03 19.43 -1.98
C PRO A 321 -36.26 20.33 -0.76
N THR A 322 -35.48 21.42 -0.67
CA THR A 322 -35.55 22.37 0.44
C THR A 322 -35.38 23.81 -0.07
N SER A 323 -36.15 24.75 0.47
CA SER A 323 -36.07 26.18 0.09
C SER A 323 -35.12 27.00 0.97
N VAL A 324 -34.53 26.38 2.00
CA VAL A 324 -33.68 27.06 2.98
C VAL A 324 -32.25 27.14 2.48
N ILE A 325 -31.61 28.31 2.65
CA ILE A 325 -30.20 28.54 2.33
C ILE A 325 -29.53 29.10 3.59
N HIS A 326 -28.43 28.47 4.01
CA HIS A 326 -27.70 28.91 5.20
C HIS A 326 -26.61 29.91 4.83
N THR A 327 -26.57 31.06 5.51
CA THR A 327 -25.49 32.04 5.29
C THR A 327 -24.24 31.62 6.06
N VAL A 328 -23.10 31.59 5.37
CA VAL A 328 -21.81 31.17 5.92
C VAL A 328 -20.74 32.21 5.57
N GLN A 329 -19.88 32.57 6.52
CA GLN A 329 -18.74 33.43 6.23
C GLN A 329 -17.65 32.65 5.50
N ALA A 330 -17.11 33.18 4.41
CA ALA A 330 -15.86 32.71 3.85
C ALA A 330 -14.80 32.86 4.96
N GLY A 331 -14.00 31.83 5.25
CA GLY A 331 -13.24 31.84 6.51
C GLY A 331 -13.79 30.92 7.59
N GLN A 332 -15.01 30.41 7.47
CA GLN A 332 -15.70 29.73 8.56
C GLN A 332 -15.75 28.21 8.36
N ASP A 333 -15.74 27.48 9.48
CA ASP A 333 -16.08 26.07 9.52
C ASP A 333 -17.60 25.83 9.55
N VAL A 334 -18.04 24.86 8.77
CA VAL A 334 -19.37 24.25 8.85
C VAL A 334 -19.21 22.77 9.15
N THR A 335 -20.14 22.14 9.87
CA THR A 335 -20.03 20.71 10.20
C THR A 335 -21.23 19.97 9.64
N ALA A 336 -20.98 19.01 8.75
CA ALA A 336 -21.95 18.02 8.32
C ALA A 336 -22.08 16.92 9.37
N LEU A 337 -23.30 16.67 9.86
CA LEU A 337 -23.57 15.62 10.84
C LEU A 337 -24.14 14.37 10.16
N TRP A 338 -23.45 13.25 10.36
CA TRP A 338 -23.76 11.96 9.74
C TRP A 338 -24.47 11.02 10.72
N ARG A 339 -25.52 10.33 10.28
CA ARG A 339 -26.28 9.36 11.08
C ARG A 339 -26.67 8.15 10.26
N TYR A 340 -26.75 6.99 10.92
CA TYR A 340 -27.15 5.73 10.31
C TYR A 340 -28.53 5.83 9.64
N MET A 341 -29.51 6.41 10.32
CA MET A 341 -30.85 6.67 9.80
C MET A 341 -31.34 8.05 10.21
N LEU A 342 -32.38 8.53 9.53
CA LEU A 342 -33.07 9.78 9.91
C LEU A 342 -33.66 9.73 11.32
N SER A 343 -34.08 8.55 11.79
CA SER A 343 -34.60 8.37 13.15
C SER A 343 -33.52 8.28 14.23
N THR A 344 -32.24 8.23 13.86
CA THR A 344 -31.14 8.00 14.82
C THR A 344 -30.87 9.25 15.65
N THR A 345 -31.05 9.14 16.97
CA THR A 345 -30.78 10.22 17.93
C THR A 345 -29.47 10.05 18.70
N GLY A 346 -28.87 8.85 18.64
CA GLY A 346 -27.61 8.53 19.27
C GLY A 346 -26.39 9.11 18.55
N THR A 347 -25.23 9.03 19.19
CA THR A 347 -23.94 9.53 18.68
C THR A 347 -22.80 8.55 18.87
N GLY A 348 -23.10 7.29 19.22
CA GLY A 348 -22.10 6.23 19.30
C GLY A 348 -21.68 5.78 17.91
N PRO A 349 -20.56 5.03 17.76
CA PRO A 349 -20.07 4.57 16.45
C PRO A 349 -21.14 3.90 15.58
N ALA A 350 -21.94 2.98 16.16
CA ALA A 350 -23.03 2.28 15.47
C ALA A 350 -24.21 3.19 15.06
N ASP A 351 -24.31 4.39 15.64
CA ASP A 351 -25.32 5.40 15.29
C ASP A 351 -24.89 6.25 14.08
N ILE A 352 -23.62 6.17 13.66
CA ILE A 352 -23.04 6.99 12.58
C ILE A 352 -22.94 6.17 11.29
N MET A 353 -22.10 5.14 11.34
CA MET A 353 -21.77 4.24 10.25
C MET A 353 -20.97 3.07 10.85
N ASP A 354 -21.13 1.87 10.29
CA ASP A 354 -20.37 0.72 10.77
C ASP A 354 -18.85 0.90 10.55
N SER A 355 -18.04 0.47 11.52
CA SER A 355 -16.57 0.66 11.48
C SER A 355 -15.88 -0.08 10.33
N THR A 356 -16.55 -1.03 9.68
CA THR A 356 -16.04 -1.71 8.48
C THR A 356 -16.09 -0.82 7.23
N HIS A 357 -16.82 0.30 7.25
CA HIS A 357 -16.94 1.25 6.12
C HIS A 357 -15.73 2.18 6.05
N LYS A 358 -14.57 1.56 5.84
CA LYS A 358 -13.28 2.22 5.69
C LYS A 358 -13.22 2.93 4.34
N GLY A 359 -12.84 4.19 4.36
CA GLY A 359 -12.60 4.99 3.17
C GLY A 359 -12.46 6.48 3.44
N PRO A 360 -12.36 7.31 2.39
CA PRO A 360 -12.14 8.73 2.55
C PRO A 360 -13.42 9.49 2.91
N THR A 361 -13.23 10.70 3.42
CA THR A 361 -14.26 11.75 3.46
C THR A 361 -13.86 12.92 2.58
N LEU A 362 -14.82 13.52 1.88
CA LEU A 362 -14.60 14.53 0.86
C LEU A 362 -15.61 15.67 0.98
N ALA A 363 -15.23 16.87 0.57
CA ALA A 363 -16.18 17.96 0.39
C ALA A 363 -15.90 18.77 -0.88
N TYR A 364 -16.96 19.18 -1.55
CA TYR A 364 -16.93 19.97 -2.79
C TYR A 364 -17.86 21.17 -2.71
N LEU A 365 -17.51 22.23 -3.45
CA LEU A 365 -18.38 23.36 -3.70
C LEU A 365 -18.69 23.49 -5.19
N LYS A 366 -19.91 23.93 -5.51
CA LYS A 366 -20.31 24.40 -6.84
C LYS A 366 -21.00 25.73 -6.71
N LYS A 367 -20.46 26.76 -7.37
CA LYS A 367 -21.11 28.08 -7.43
C LYS A 367 -22.33 27.98 -8.34
N VAL A 368 -23.47 28.49 -7.88
CA VAL A 368 -24.74 28.39 -8.61
C VAL A 368 -25.47 29.73 -8.61
N SER A 369 -26.31 29.95 -9.63
CA SER A 369 -27.21 31.11 -9.65
C SER A 369 -28.29 31.00 -8.58
N SER A 370 -28.74 29.78 -8.27
CA SER A 370 -29.74 29.49 -7.25
C SER A 370 -29.54 28.09 -6.66
N ALA A 371 -29.20 28.02 -5.37
CA ALA A 371 -28.97 26.77 -4.66
C ALA A 371 -30.26 25.96 -4.44
N THR A 372 -31.43 26.58 -4.53
CA THR A 372 -32.73 25.89 -4.38
C THR A 372 -33.19 25.17 -5.65
N SER A 373 -32.64 25.52 -6.82
CA SER A 373 -33.11 24.99 -8.12
C SER A 373 -32.06 24.26 -8.94
N ASP A 374 -30.76 24.52 -8.72
CA ASP A 374 -29.69 23.84 -9.46
C ASP A 374 -29.61 22.36 -9.05
N SER A 375 -29.73 21.40 -9.98
CA SER A 375 -29.71 19.97 -9.65
C SER A 375 -28.37 19.47 -9.08
N GLY A 376 -27.29 20.22 -9.27
CA GLY A 376 -25.92 19.80 -8.99
C GLY A 376 -25.27 19.05 -10.15
N ILE A 377 -26.05 18.48 -11.08
CA ILE A 377 -25.52 17.66 -12.20
C ILE A 377 -24.66 18.53 -13.13
N GLY A 378 -23.60 17.93 -13.67
CA GLY A 378 -22.69 18.56 -14.62
C GLY A 378 -21.56 19.36 -13.97
N ASP A 379 -20.88 20.17 -14.77
CA ASP A 379 -19.65 20.90 -14.41
C ASP A 379 -19.87 21.96 -13.32
N GLY A 380 -18.76 22.48 -12.78
CA GLY A 380 -18.74 23.58 -11.83
C GLY A 380 -18.30 23.18 -10.41
N TRP A 381 -18.01 21.90 -10.17
CA TRP A 381 -17.58 21.41 -8.86
C TRP A 381 -16.08 21.53 -8.66
N PHE A 382 -15.64 21.96 -7.49
CA PHE A 382 -14.24 21.93 -7.09
C PHE A 382 -14.11 21.38 -5.66
N LYS A 383 -13.06 20.59 -5.43
CA LYS A 383 -12.82 19.91 -4.16
C LYS A 383 -12.23 20.88 -3.15
N ILE A 384 -12.83 21.01 -1.96
CA ILE A 384 -12.38 21.93 -0.91
C ILE A 384 -11.90 21.22 0.35
N GLN A 385 -12.12 19.91 0.46
CA GLN A 385 -11.55 19.08 1.52
C GLN A 385 -11.42 17.63 1.06
N GLU A 386 -10.39 16.96 1.56
CA GLU A 386 -10.23 15.52 1.49
C GLU A 386 -9.51 15.00 2.74
N ASP A 387 -9.93 13.83 3.21
CA ASP A 387 -9.23 13.06 4.23
C ASP A 387 -9.30 11.58 3.86
N GLY A 388 -8.15 10.97 3.57
CA GLY A 388 -8.02 9.62 3.06
C GLY A 388 -7.54 8.63 4.12
N PHE A 389 -6.61 7.75 3.73
CA PHE A 389 -5.93 6.83 4.65
C PHE A 389 -4.58 7.42 5.09
N THR A 390 -4.47 7.81 6.36
CA THR A 390 -3.25 8.41 6.91
C THR A 390 -2.90 7.73 8.24
N ASN A 391 -1.66 7.25 8.38
CA ASN A 391 -1.15 6.61 9.61
C ASN A 391 -2.01 5.44 10.12
N GLY A 392 -2.57 4.64 9.22
CA GLY A 392 -3.40 3.48 9.60
C GLY A 392 -4.87 3.80 9.87
N VAL A 393 -5.29 5.07 9.72
CA VAL A 393 -6.65 5.51 10.03
C VAL A 393 -7.31 6.15 8.80
N TRP A 394 -8.52 5.72 8.50
CA TRP A 394 -9.36 6.25 7.43
C TRP A 394 -10.12 7.51 7.85
N GLY A 395 -10.42 8.39 6.87
CA GLY A 395 -11.27 9.56 7.07
C GLY A 395 -12.61 9.19 7.73
N THR A 396 -13.26 8.11 7.25
CA THR A 396 -14.52 7.63 7.82
C THR A 396 -14.39 7.22 9.29
N GLU A 397 -13.28 6.59 9.70
CA GLU A 397 -13.02 6.23 11.09
C GLU A 397 -12.91 7.48 11.98
N LYS A 398 -12.29 8.56 11.49
CA LYS A 398 -12.22 9.82 12.23
C LYS A 398 -13.60 10.43 12.42
N ILE A 399 -14.49 10.34 11.43
CA ILE A 399 -15.86 10.84 11.57
C ILE A 399 -16.69 9.99 12.53
N ILE A 400 -16.57 8.66 12.45
CA ILE A 400 -17.24 7.73 13.38
C ILE A 400 -16.79 8.02 14.83
N ASN A 401 -15.49 8.11 15.06
CA ASN A 401 -14.92 8.45 16.38
C ASN A 401 -15.24 9.88 16.81
N GLY A 402 -15.41 10.78 15.84
CA GLY A 402 -15.84 12.16 16.02
C GLY A 402 -17.35 12.34 16.18
N GLN A 403 -18.11 11.28 16.50
CA GLN A 403 -19.56 11.32 16.74
C GLN A 403 -20.38 11.78 15.51
N GLY A 404 -19.88 11.45 14.32
CA GLY A 404 -20.49 11.80 13.04
C GLY A 404 -20.24 13.23 12.58
N LYS A 405 -19.30 13.96 13.18
CA LYS A 405 -19.00 15.37 12.84
C LYS A 405 -17.95 15.47 11.73
N HIS A 406 -18.39 15.83 10.52
CA HIS A 406 -17.52 16.14 9.38
C HIS A 406 -17.38 17.66 9.23
N THR A 407 -16.34 18.23 9.84
CA THR A 407 -16.07 19.67 9.81
C THR A 407 -15.35 20.07 8.52
N ILE A 408 -15.87 21.11 7.87
CA ILE A 408 -15.50 21.59 6.55
C ILE A 408 -15.25 23.09 6.56
N ARG A 409 -14.03 23.49 6.19
CA ARG A 409 -13.61 24.89 6.11
C ARG A 409 -14.05 25.50 4.78
N ILE A 410 -14.86 26.56 4.83
CA ILE A 410 -15.21 27.32 3.63
C ILE A 410 -14.03 28.22 3.23
N PRO A 411 -13.50 28.10 1.99
CA PRO A 411 -12.37 28.90 1.54
C PRO A 411 -12.65 30.41 1.61
N GLU A 412 -11.67 31.21 2.03
CA GLU A 412 -11.83 32.67 2.15
C GLU A 412 -11.72 33.43 0.82
N CYS A 413 -11.05 32.81 -0.17
CA CYS A 413 -10.71 33.44 -1.43
C CYS A 413 -11.76 33.29 -2.54
N ILE A 414 -12.81 32.50 -2.31
CA ILE A 414 -13.87 32.27 -3.29
C ILE A 414 -14.82 33.47 -3.34
N ALA A 415 -15.48 33.65 -4.47
CA ALA A 415 -16.39 34.78 -4.65
C ALA A 415 -17.64 34.62 -3.78
N PRO A 416 -18.19 35.70 -3.21
CA PRO A 416 -19.49 35.66 -2.56
C PRO A 416 -20.60 35.16 -3.51
N GLY A 417 -21.64 34.57 -2.93
CA GLY A 417 -22.81 34.08 -3.66
C GLY A 417 -23.32 32.72 -3.15
N GLN A 418 -24.26 32.15 -3.88
CA GLN A 418 -24.86 30.86 -3.52
C GLN A 418 -24.02 29.68 -4.04
N TYR A 419 -23.93 28.65 -3.23
CA TYR A 419 -23.20 27.42 -3.52
C TYR A 419 -24.00 26.19 -3.09
N LEU A 420 -23.77 25.08 -3.78
CA LEU A 420 -24.04 23.75 -3.25
C LEU A 420 -22.76 23.23 -2.57
N LEU A 421 -22.88 22.83 -1.30
CA LEU A 421 -21.86 22.12 -0.54
C LEU A 421 -22.18 20.64 -0.55
N ARG A 422 -21.35 19.84 -1.23
CA ARG A 422 -21.47 18.38 -1.26
C ARG A 422 -20.52 17.80 -0.23
N ALA A 423 -21.04 17.16 0.82
CA ALA A 423 -20.26 16.37 1.76
C ALA A 423 -20.39 14.89 1.40
N GLU A 424 -19.29 14.15 1.46
CA GLU A 424 -19.24 12.76 0.98
C GLU A 424 -18.40 11.85 1.90
N MET A 425 -18.85 10.61 2.00
CA MET A 425 -18.08 9.46 2.48
C MET A 425 -18.06 8.39 1.39
N ILE A 426 -16.91 7.74 1.21
CA ILE A 426 -16.80 6.56 0.35
C ILE A 426 -16.43 5.38 1.22
N ALA A 427 -17.16 4.27 1.11
CA ALA A 427 -16.82 3.01 1.76
C ALA A 427 -16.26 2.03 0.73
N LEU A 428 -15.10 1.45 1.04
CA LEU A 428 -14.25 0.72 0.10
C LEU A 428 -14.24 -0.79 0.33
N HIS A 429 -15.08 -1.30 1.23
CA HIS A 429 -15.12 -2.72 1.58
C HIS A 429 -15.52 -3.62 0.39
N GLY A 430 -16.23 -3.08 -0.62
CA GLY A 430 -16.56 -3.77 -1.87
C GLY A 430 -15.70 -3.34 -3.07
N ALA A 431 -14.74 -2.42 -2.89
CA ALA A 431 -14.09 -1.72 -4.00
C ALA A 431 -13.07 -2.58 -4.78
N GLY A 432 -12.87 -3.87 -4.47
CA GLY A 432 -11.93 -4.72 -5.21
C GLY A 432 -12.28 -4.89 -6.69
N SER A 433 -13.55 -4.67 -7.06
CA SER A 433 -14.06 -4.67 -8.43
C SER A 433 -15.05 -3.52 -8.60
N TYR A 434 -15.18 -3.00 -9.83
CA TYR A 434 -16.17 -1.97 -10.15
C TYR A 434 -17.40 -2.59 -10.86
N PRO A 435 -18.64 -2.22 -10.49
CA PRO A 435 -19.00 -1.39 -9.32
C PRO A 435 -18.76 -2.14 -8.00
N GLY A 436 -18.45 -1.39 -6.93
CA GLY A 436 -18.15 -1.98 -5.62
C GLY A 436 -17.74 -0.99 -4.52
N ALA A 437 -17.19 0.17 -4.87
CA ALA A 437 -17.12 1.29 -3.93
C ALA A 437 -18.51 1.88 -3.71
N GLN A 438 -18.82 2.18 -2.45
CA GLN A 438 -20.11 2.68 -2.02
C GLN A 438 -20.00 4.15 -1.64
N PHE A 439 -20.75 5.01 -2.34
CA PHE A 439 -20.67 6.45 -2.17
C PHE A 439 -21.91 6.97 -1.44
N TYR A 440 -21.68 7.71 -0.35
CA TYR A 440 -22.70 8.39 0.45
C TYR A 440 -22.45 9.89 0.32
N MET A 441 -23.37 10.62 -0.31
CA MET A 441 -23.21 12.06 -0.50
C MET A 441 -24.54 12.79 -0.44
N GLU A 442 -24.55 13.98 0.15
CA GLU A 442 -25.69 14.90 0.11
C GLU A 442 -25.21 16.33 -0.11
N CYS A 443 -26.10 17.17 -0.67
CA CYS A 443 -25.83 18.57 -0.93
C CYS A 443 -26.58 19.48 0.06
N ALA A 444 -25.84 20.36 0.72
CA ALA A 444 -26.35 21.48 1.48
C ALA A 444 -26.36 22.77 0.65
N GLN A 445 -27.35 23.63 0.89
CA GLN A 445 -27.53 24.91 0.22
C GLN A 445 -26.97 26.03 1.08
N ILE A 446 -25.92 26.71 0.62
CA ILE A 446 -25.26 27.77 1.38
C ILE A 446 -25.14 29.07 0.58
N ASN A 447 -25.13 30.20 1.28
CA ASN A 447 -24.82 31.51 0.75
C ASN A 447 -23.53 32.02 1.41
N VAL A 448 -22.44 32.07 0.64
CA VAL A 448 -21.14 32.50 1.12
C VAL A 448 -21.05 34.02 1.06
N VAL A 449 -20.67 34.65 2.17
CA VAL A 449 -20.43 36.09 2.31
C VAL A 449 -19.00 36.36 2.78
N GLY A 450 -18.48 37.56 2.52
CA GLY A 450 -17.14 37.97 3.00
C GLY A 450 -15.94 37.39 2.23
N GLY A 451 -16.17 36.59 1.20
CA GLY A 451 -15.09 36.05 0.36
C GLY A 451 -14.47 37.10 -0.57
N THR A 452 -13.17 36.97 -0.86
CA THR A 452 -12.46 37.97 -1.68
C THR A 452 -12.77 37.88 -3.17
N GLY A 453 -13.20 36.71 -3.66
CA GLY A 453 -13.45 36.46 -5.08
C GLY A 453 -12.21 36.48 -5.97
N THR A 454 -11.02 36.39 -5.40
CA THR A 454 -9.75 36.45 -6.14
C THR A 454 -9.36 35.12 -6.77
N ALA A 455 -10.04 34.02 -6.45
CA ALA A 455 -9.74 32.69 -6.97
C ALA A 455 -10.71 32.24 -8.07
N ASN A 456 -10.18 31.53 -9.07
CA ASN A 456 -10.95 30.83 -10.10
C ASN A 456 -10.57 29.33 -10.09
N PRO A 457 -11.22 28.50 -9.24
CA PRO A 457 -10.87 27.09 -9.12
C PRO A 457 -11.17 26.32 -10.41
N ALA A 458 -10.27 25.39 -10.78
CA ALA A 458 -10.58 24.42 -11.84
C ALA A 458 -11.73 23.50 -11.40
N THR A 459 -12.65 23.22 -12.32
CA THR A 459 -13.89 22.48 -12.02
C THR A 459 -13.94 21.11 -12.68
N VAL A 460 -14.81 20.27 -12.15
CA VAL A 460 -15.19 18.95 -12.69
C VAL A 460 -16.70 18.78 -12.71
N SER A 461 -17.15 17.77 -13.46
CA SER A 461 -18.57 17.37 -13.52
C SER A 461 -18.92 16.24 -12.57
N PHE A 462 -20.11 16.26 -11.98
CA PHE A 462 -20.72 15.05 -11.41
C PHE A 462 -22.00 14.69 -12.19
N PRO A 463 -22.09 13.48 -12.78
CA PRO A 463 -21.05 12.44 -12.89
C PRO A 463 -19.88 12.90 -13.80
N GLY A 464 -18.73 12.21 -13.70
CA GLY A 464 -17.53 12.49 -14.50
C GLY A 464 -16.25 12.76 -13.70
N ALA A 465 -16.38 13.21 -12.46
CA ALA A 465 -15.25 13.45 -11.55
C ALA A 465 -14.59 12.13 -11.11
N TYR A 466 -15.36 11.04 -11.08
CA TYR A 466 -14.89 9.69 -10.77
C TYR A 466 -15.04 8.78 -11.98
N LYS A 467 -14.06 7.89 -12.17
CA LYS A 467 -14.11 6.76 -13.12
C LYS A 467 -14.12 5.47 -12.31
N GLY A 468 -14.80 4.43 -12.81
CA GLY A 468 -14.82 3.13 -12.15
C GLY A 468 -13.42 2.53 -11.99
N THR A 469 -12.51 2.87 -12.91
CA THR A 469 -11.10 2.46 -12.90
C THR A 469 -10.19 3.35 -12.03
N ASN A 470 -10.72 4.39 -11.36
CA ASN A 470 -9.90 5.22 -10.49
C ASN A 470 -9.36 4.36 -9.34
N PRO A 471 -8.06 4.40 -9.00
CA PRO A 471 -7.50 3.61 -7.91
C PRO A 471 -8.13 3.85 -6.53
N GLY A 472 -8.77 5.02 -6.34
CA GLY A 472 -9.54 5.34 -5.15
C GLY A 472 -10.97 4.79 -5.12
N VAL A 473 -11.45 4.29 -6.26
CA VAL A 473 -12.79 3.73 -6.48
C VAL A 473 -12.72 2.21 -6.67
N GLN A 474 -11.64 1.71 -7.27
CA GLN A 474 -11.37 0.28 -7.44
C GLN A 474 -10.06 -0.10 -6.74
N LEU A 475 -10.16 -0.53 -5.48
CA LEU A 475 -9.08 -1.15 -4.71
C LEU A 475 -9.61 -2.17 -3.72
N SER A 476 -8.78 -3.17 -3.39
CA SER A 476 -8.99 -4.01 -2.23
C SER A 476 -8.39 -3.35 -0.99
N ILE A 477 -9.20 -3.10 0.05
CA ILE A 477 -8.69 -2.61 1.34
C ILE A 477 -8.16 -3.72 2.25
N TYR A 478 -8.33 -4.98 1.85
CA TYR A 478 -7.96 -6.15 2.64
C TYR A 478 -6.58 -6.69 2.27
N TYR A 479 -6.29 -6.79 0.98
CA TYR A 479 -5.00 -7.29 0.51
C TYR A 479 -4.65 -6.79 -0.91
N PRO A 480 -3.41 -6.31 -1.14
CA PRO A 480 -2.37 -6.07 -0.13
C PRO A 480 -2.82 -5.01 0.89
N PRO A 481 -2.30 -5.04 2.15
CA PRO A 481 -2.69 -4.05 3.15
C PRO A 481 -2.51 -2.64 2.60
N VAL A 482 -3.54 -1.81 2.75
CA VAL A 482 -3.48 -0.43 2.27
C VAL A 482 -2.38 0.28 3.04
N THR A 483 -1.30 0.60 2.34
CA THR A 483 -0.20 1.44 2.85
C THR A 483 -0.26 2.84 2.25
N ASN A 484 -1.02 2.99 1.17
CA ASN A 484 -1.27 4.24 0.48
C ASN A 484 -2.65 4.16 -0.20
N TYR A 485 -3.46 5.21 -0.08
CA TYR A 485 -4.77 5.34 -0.72
C TYR A 485 -4.80 6.59 -1.57
N ILE A 486 -5.17 6.46 -2.84
CA ILE A 486 -5.33 7.60 -3.75
C ILE A 486 -6.78 8.06 -3.66
N ILE A 487 -7.01 9.25 -3.14
CA ILE A 487 -8.35 9.81 -3.02
C ILE A 487 -8.87 10.15 -4.43
N PRO A 488 -10.08 9.70 -4.82
CA PRO A 488 -10.60 9.94 -6.15
C PRO A 488 -11.03 11.42 -6.35
N GLY A 489 -11.15 11.84 -7.61
CA GLY A 489 -11.60 13.17 -7.99
C GLY A 489 -10.48 14.17 -8.30
N PRO A 490 -10.81 15.44 -8.53
CA PRO A 490 -9.83 16.49 -8.81
C PRO A 490 -8.93 16.76 -7.60
N ARG A 491 -7.85 17.50 -7.84
CA ARG A 491 -6.98 17.99 -6.75
C ARG A 491 -7.75 18.90 -5.79
N LEU A 492 -7.34 18.87 -4.52
CA LEU A 492 -7.81 19.79 -3.50
C LEU A 492 -7.49 21.24 -3.87
N PHE A 493 -8.51 22.10 -3.89
CA PHE A 493 -8.37 23.53 -4.07
C PHE A 493 -7.87 24.20 -2.78
N THR A 494 -6.92 25.12 -2.91
CA THR A 494 -6.40 25.94 -1.80
C THR A 494 -6.35 27.41 -2.19
N CYS A 495 -6.43 28.32 -1.22
CA CYS A 495 -6.41 29.76 -1.45
C CYS A 495 -5.04 30.36 -1.79
N SER A 496 -3.99 29.53 -1.90
CA SER A 496 -2.61 29.95 -2.16
C SER A 496 -2.22 29.67 -3.62
N GLY A 497 -2.41 30.65 -4.50
CA GLY A 497 -1.89 30.61 -5.88
C GLY A 497 -2.93 30.86 -6.97
N GLY A 498 -3.45 32.09 -7.04
CA GLY A 498 -4.06 32.61 -8.27
C GLY A 498 -2.98 32.83 -9.33
N GLY A 499 -2.63 31.78 -10.05
CA GLY A 499 -1.76 31.82 -11.22
C GLY A 499 -2.43 30.99 -12.30
N VAL A 500 -2.76 31.63 -13.42
CA VAL A 500 -3.30 30.98 -14.61
C VAL A 500 -2.24 30.02 -15.13
N LEU A 501 -2.31 28.76 -14.73
CA LEU A 501 -1.68 27.67 -15.47
C LEU A 501 -2.70 27.23 -16.50
N SER A 502 -2.50 27.70 -17.74
CA SER A 502 -3.00 27.02 -18.93
C SER A 502 -2.85 25.51 -18.72
N ALA A 503 -3.94 24.78 -18.98
CA ALA A 503 -3.98 23.32 -18.92
C ALA A 503 -2.67 22.74 -19.48
N PRO A 504 -1.93 21.91 -18.70
CA PRO A 504 -0.94 21.06 -19.31
C PRO A 504 -1.71 20.17 -20.29
N LEU A 505 -1.37 20.28 -21.57
CA LEU A 505 -1.70 19.29 -22.58
C LEU A 505 -1.54 17.89 -21.97
N ASP A 506 -2.58 17.06 -22.14
CA ASP A 506 -2.55 15.64 -21.80
C ASP A 506 -1.29 14.99 -22.37
N THR A 507 -0.23 14.93 -21.57
CA THR A 507 1.03 14.24 -21.92
C THR A 507 0.98 12.76 -21.56
N GLU A 508 -0.08 12.27 -20.91
CA GLU A 508 -0.31 10.83 -20.74
C GLU A 508 -0.80 10.12 -22.00
N ALA A 509 -1.29 10.85 -23.02
CA ALA A 509 -1.69 10.25 -24.29
C ALA A 509 -0.52 9.96 -25.26
N VAL A 510 0.73 10.28 -24.89
CA VAL A 510 1.92 10.03 -25.75
C VAL A 510 2.83 8.92 -25.20
N ALA A 511 2.41 8.19 -24.16
CA ALA A 511 3.13 7.00 -23.71
C ALA A 511 2.56 5.74 -24.41
N ALA A 512 3.36 5.16 -25.33
CA ALA A 512 3.18 3.89 -26.04
C ALA A 512 2.39 3.83 -27.37
N ALA A 513 2.18 4.94 -28.08
CA ALA A 513 1.66 4.87 -29.45
C ALA A 513 2.53 3.95 -30.34
N GLY A 514 1.98 2.80 -30.75
CA GLY A 514 2.64 1.81 -31.60
C GLY A 514 3.48 0.75 -30.88
N ARG A 515 3.52 0.69 -29.53
CA ARG A 515 4.23 -0.35 -28.76
C ARG A 515 3.27 -1.38 -28.18
N TYR A 516 3.63 -2.65 -28.27
CA TYR A 516 2.78 -3.76 -27.86
C TYR A 516 3.58 -4.85 -27.14
N VAL A 517 2.91 -5.51 -26.19
CA VAL A 517 3.31 -6.78 -25.59
C VAL A 517 2.45 -7.88 -26.22
N VAL A 518 3.10 -8.97 -26.64
CA VAL A 518 2.47 -10.11 -27.30
C VAL A 518 2.81 -11.36 -26.51
N THR A 519 1.79 -12.12 -26.10
CA THR A 519 1.98 -13.41 -25.43
C THR A 519 1.66 -14.56 -26.38
N LEU A 520 2.38 -15.68 -26.24
CA LEU A 520 2.19 -16.88 -27.03
C LEU A 520 1.43 -17.94 -26.24
N LYS A 521 0.73 -18.83 -26.94
CA LYS A 521 -0.03 -19.91 -26.33
C LYS A 521 0.91 -20.91 -25.64
N PRO A 522 0.54 -21.43 -24.45
CA PRO A 522 1.36 -22.38 -23.71
C PRO A 522 1.34 -23.76 -24.38
N ASN A 523 2.25 -23.99 -25.33
CA ASN A 523 2.44 -25.29 -25.98
C ASN A 523 3.95 -25.59 -26.12
N ALA A 524 4.34 -26.84 -25.84
CA ALA A 524 5.73 -27.32 -25.81
C ALA A 524 6.50 -27.26 -27.15
N ALA A 525 5.91 -26.66 -28.20
CA ALA A 525 6.46 -26.58 -29.56
C ALA A 525 6.63 -25.15 -30.10
N VAL A 526 6.22 -24.11 -29.36
CA VAL A 526 6.41 -22.73 -29.83
C VAL A 526 7.82 -22.26 -29.45
N ASP A 527 8.74 -22.41 -30.39
CA ASP A 527 10.09 -21.84 -30.29
C ASP A 527 9.98 -20.31 -30.42
N ILE A 528 10.23 -19.61 -29.32
CA ILE A 528 10.14 -18.15 -29.24
C ILE A 528 11.13 -17.46 -30.19
N ASP A 529 12.30 -18.05 -30.44
CA ASP A 529 13.29 -17.48 -31.35
C ASP A 529 12.86 -17.65 -32.80
N LEU A 530 12.25 -18.78 -33.15
CA LEU A 530 11.66 -19.00 -34.47
C LEU A 530 10.49 -18.05 -34.71
N HIS A 531 9.63 -17.86 -33.71
CA HIS A 531 8.50 -16.96 -33.80
C HIS A 531 8.95 -15.49 -33.87
N ALA A 532 9.93 -15.09 -33.06
CA ALA A 532 10.54 -13.76 -33.09
C ALA A 532 11.16 -13.43 -34.46
N ARG A 533 11.83 -14.39 -35.11
CA ARG A 533 12.34 -14.22 -36.49
C ARG A 533 11.22 -14.04 -37.50
N TRP A 534 10.14 -14.80 -37.38
CA TRP A 534 8.96 -14.62 -38.23
C TRP A 534 8.34 -13.23 -38.04
N VAL A 535 8.21 -12.74 -36.80
CA VAL A 535 7.72 -11.38 -36.50
C VAL A 535 8.63 -10.32 -37.10
N ALA A 536 9.96 -10.46 -36.97
CA ALA A 536 10.93 -9.53 -37.55
C ALA A 536 10.84 -9.51 -39.08
N ASP A 537 10.59 -10.65 -39.72
CA ASP A 537 10.42 -10.76 -41.17
C ASP A 537 9.07 -10.23 -41.67
N VAL A 538 7.98 -10.43 -40.92
CA VAL A 538 6.67 -9.80 -41.20
C VAL A 538 6.80 -8.28 -41.11
N HIS A 539 7.43 -7.78 -40.05
CA HIS A 539 7.73 -6.37 -39.84
C HIS A 539 8.60 -5.80 -40.98
N ALA A 540 9.61 -6.55 -41.44
CA ALA A 540 10.49 -6.13 -42.52
C ALA A 540 9.83 -6.14 -43.93
N ARG A 541 8.85 -7.03 -44.16
CA ARG A 541 8.18 -7.18 -45.47
C ARG A 541 7.03 -6.20 -45.70
N ASN A 542 6.53 -5.52 -44.68
CA ASN A 542 5.50 -4.49 -44.80
C ASN A 542 6.06 -3.20 -45.44
N LEU A 543 6.11 -3.19 -46.78
CA LEU A 543 6.73 -2.15 -47.62
C LEU A 543 5.84 -0.95 -47.99
N ARG A 544 4.63 -0.80 -47.42
CA ARG A 544 3.79 0.40 -47.65
C ARG A 544 4.17 1.56 -46.71
N ARG A 545 5.41 2.01 -46.82
CA ARG A 545 5.91 3.21 -46.15
C ARG A 545 5.23 4.47 -46.70
N ARG A 546 4.16 4.91 -46.04
CA ARG A 546 3.79 6.33 -45.98
C ARG A 546 3.51 6.70 -44.52
N GLY A 547 4.56 7.10 -43.80
CA GLY A 547 4.39 7.99 -42.66
C GLY A 547 5.10 7.61 -41.36
N HIS A 548 5.13 6.34 -40.95
CA HIS A 548 5.63 5.95 -39.62
C HIS A 548 6.61 4.77 -39.68
N ILE A 549 7.80 4.93 -39.10
CA ILE A 549 8.80 3.85 -38.91
C ILE A 549 8.66 3.39 -37.46
N THR A 550 8.19 2.16 -37.22
CA THR A 550 8.24 1.55 -35.89
C THR A 550 9.50 0.67 -35.76
N SER A 551 10.08 0.59 -34.56
CA SER A 551 11.37 -0.08 -34.30
C SER A 551 11.32 -1.61 -34.45
N GLY A 552 10.15 -2.21 -34.60
CA GLY A 552 9.97 -3.65 -34.66
C GLY A 552 10.13 -4.32 -33.29
N LEU A 553 10.44 -5.62 -33.33
CA LEU A 553 10.67 -6.44 -32.14
C LEU A 553 11.77 -5.85 -31.25
N SER A 554 11.47 -5.61 -29.97
CA SER A 554 12.41 -4.99 -29.02
C SER A 554 12.91 -5.98 -27.96
N SER A 555 12.11 -6.97 -27.57
CA SER A 555 12.47 -7.91 -26.50
C SER A 555 11.69 -9.21 -26.64
N THR A 556 12.27 -10.33 -26.24
CA THR A 556 11.58 -11.62 -26.06
C THR A 556 11.59 -12.02 -24.60
N PHE A 557 10.57 -12.75 -24.18
CA PHE A 557 10.38 -13.25 -22.82
C PHE A 557 10.05 -14.74 -22.90
N SER A 558 10.71 -15.56 -22.10
CA SER A 558 10.33 -16.97 -21.98
C SER A 558 10.74 -17.55 -20.63
N PHE A 559 9.82 -18.24 -19.97
CA PHE A 559 10.10 -19.09 -18.81
C PHE A 559 8.95 -20.08 -18.61
N ASN A 560 9.27 -21.33 -18.30
CA ASN A 560 8.36 -22.38 -17.82
C ASN A 560 6.87 -22.29 -18.28
N GLY A 561 6.61 -22.55 -19.56
CA GLY A 561 5.25 -22.55 -20.13
C GLY A 561 4.73 -21.17 -20.57
N PHE A 562 5.46 -20.10 -20.30
CA PHE A 562 5.21 -18.76 -20.81
C PHE A 562 6.25 -18.39 -21.87
N ALA A 563 5.77 -17.84 -22.99
CA ALA A 563 6.59 -17.22 -24.02
C ALA A 563 5.87 -15.98 -24.55
N GLY A 564 6.61 -14.93 -24.86
CA GLY A 564 6.05 -13.67 -25.35
C GLY A 564 7.15 -12.73 -25.84
N TYR A 565 6.77 -11.57 -26.36
CA TYR A 565 7.70 -10.56 -26.82
C TYR A 565 7.08 -9.17 -26.77
N ALA A 566 7.92 -8.15 -26.78
CA ALA A 566 7.52 -6.75 -26.92
C ALA A 566 8.12 -6.16 -28.19
N GLY A 567 7.45 -5.17 -28.78
CA GLY A 567 7.97 -4.44 -29.93
C GLY A 567 7.08 -3.29 -30.34
N ALA A 568 7.60 -2.43 -31.22
CA ALA A 568 6.83 -1.38 -31.85
C ALA A 568 6.42 -1.81 -33.26
N PHE A 569 5.12 -1.93 -33.51
CA PHE A 569 4.56 -2.47 -34.74
C PHE A 569 3.54 -1.50 -35.34
N ASP A 570 3.53 -1.37 -36.66
CA ASP A 570 2.44 -0.71 -37.39
C ASP A 570 1.18 -1.60 -37.40
N ASP A 571 0.03 -1.01 -37.75
CA ASP A 571 -1.27 -1.69 -37.74
C ASP A 571 -1.30 -2.96 -38.62
N ASP A 572 -0.65 -2.93 -39.80
CA ASP A 572 -0.61 -4.08 -40.73
C ASP A 572 0.24 -5.21 -40.13
N THR A 573 1.38 -4.88 -39.54
CA THR A 573 2.22 -5.85 -38.81
C THR A 573 1.48 -6.43 -37.60
N LEU A 574 0.71 -5.61 -36.89
CA LEU A 574 -0.07 -6.03 -35.73
C LEU A 574 -1.23 -6.96 -36.10
N GLU A 575 -1.91 -6.71 -37.22
CA GLU A 575 -2.94 -7.59 -37.75
C GLU A 575 -2.36 -8.97 -38.11
N ALA A 576 -1.21 -9.00 -38.77
CA ALA A 576 -0.50 -10.24 -39.07
C ALA A 576 -0.08 -11.00 -37.80
N ILE A 577 0.42 -10.30 -36.78
CA ILE A 577 0.73 -10.88 -35.47
C ILE A 577 -0.52 -11.48 -34.81
N ARG A 578 -1.64 -10.74 -34.76
CA ARG A 578 -2.91 -11.21 -34.18
C ARG A 578 -3.47 -12.43 -34.88
N ALA A 579 -3.24 -12.56 -36.20
CA ALA A 579 -3.68 -13.69 -37.00
C ALA A 579 -2.82 -14.95 -36.82
N ASN A 580 -1.65 -14.86 -36.18
CA ASN A 580 -0.76 -16.01 -36.01
C ASN A 580 -1.31 -17.01 -34.98
N VAL A 581 -1.39 -18.29 -35.36
CA VAL A 581 -1.95 -19.36 -34.51
C VAL A 581 -1.25 -19.51 -33.16
N ASN A 582 0.02 -19.13 -33.07
CA ASN A 582 0.83 -19.23 -31.86
C ASN A 582 0.61 -18.06 -30.88
N VAL A 583 -0.01 -16.96 -31.32
CA VAL A 583 -0.28 -15.78 -30.48
C VAL A 583 -1.53 -16.02 -29.62
N SER A 584 -1.42 -15.69 -28.34
CA SER A 584 -2.47 -15.78 -27.33
C SER A 584 -3.14 -14.43 -27.10
N SER A 585 -2.36 -13.37 -26.90
CA SER A 585 -2.86 -12.00 -26.77
C SER A 585 -1.88 -10.98 -27.33
N VAL A 586 -2.42 -9.81 -27.71
CA VAL A 586 -1.68 -8.62 -28.14
C VAL A 586 -2.27 -7.45 -27.38
N GLU A 587 -1.47 -6.80 -26.54
CA GLU A 587 -1.90 -5.68 -25.70
C GLU A 587 -0.98 -4.47 -25.90
N PRO A 588 -1.49 -3.23 -25.87
CA PRO A 588 -0.64 -2.04 -25.86
C PRO A 588 0.31 -2.07 -24.67
N ASP A 589 1.59 -1.77 -24.90
CA ASP A 589 2.59 -1.65 -23.84
C ASP A 589 2.19 -0.50 -22.91
N SER A 590 2.13 -0.74 -21.60
CA SER A 590 1.68 0.26 -20.64
C SER A 590 2.80 0.54 -19.64
N PHE A 591 3.16 1.81 -19.51
CA PHE A 591 4.05 2.24 -18.43
C PHE A 591 3.25 2.34 -17.13
N PHE A 592 3.76 1.73 -16.06
CA PHE A 592 3.20 1.89 -14.73
C PHE A 592 3.67 3.22 -14.12
N ALA A 593 2.74 4.14 -13.84
CA ALA A 593 3.01 5.39 -13.13
C ALA A 593 2.72 5.23 -11.62
N LEU A 594 3.71 5.53 -10.78
CA LEU A 594 3.55 5.63 -9.32
C LEU A 594 3.32 7.11 -8.94
N THR A 595 2.09 7.54 -8.64
CA THR A 595 1.80 8.94 -8.23
C THR A 595 0.58 9.01 -7.28
N SER A 596 0.36 9.92 -6.31
CA SER A 596 1.15 10.89 -5.53
C SER A 596 0.17 11.61 -4.56
N SER A 597 0.15 11.31 -3.25
CA SER A 597 -0.06 12.39 -2.26
C SER A 597 1.18 13.28 -2.37
N THR A 598 1.10 14.61 -2.41
CA THR A 598 2.29 15.48 -2.65
C THR A 598 3.48 14.94 -1.86
N PRO A 599 4.44 14.31 -2.55
CA PRO A 599 5.38 13.45 -1.88
C PRO A 599 6.54 14.26 -1.34
N LEU A 600 6.45 15.58 -1.34
CA LEU A 600 7.48 16.47 -0.86
C LEU A 600 7.31 16.67 0.65
N GLU A 601 8.36 16.38 1.39
CA GLU A 601 8.58 16.75 2.78
C GLU A 601 9.44 18.01 2.82
N GLU A 602 9.32 18.78 3.90
CA GLU A 602 10.10 20.00 4.13
C GLU A 602 10.83 19.89 5.46
N GLN A 603 12.15 20.05 5.44
CA GLN A 603 12.97 20.22 6.63
C GLN A 603 13.17 21.70 6.88
N GLU A 604 12.69 22.17 8.03
CA GLU A 604 12.96 23.52 8.52
C GLU A 604 14.39 23.64 9.04
N ASN A 605 14.98 24.82 8.88
CA ASN A 605 16.33 25.16 9.36
C ASN A 605 17.44 24.15 8.97
N PRO A 606 17.51 23.71 7.70
CA PRO A 606 18.56 22.78 7.29
C PRO A 606 19.93 23.48 7.23
N PRO A 607 21.04 22.73 7.17
CA PRO A 607 22.31 23.28 6.71
C PRO A 607 22.15 24.03 5.39
N TRP A 608 22.86 25.14 5.24
CA TRP A 608 22.68 26.06 4.11
C TRP A 608 22.81 25.36 2.75
N GLY A 609 23.71 24.38 2.63
CA GLY A 609 23.92 23.65 1.39
C GLY A 609 22.68 22.89 0.93
N LEU A 610 21.93 22.27 1.84
CA LEU A 610 20.63 21.66 1.51
C LEU A 610 19.63 22.72 1.04
N SER A 611 19.56 23.86 1.72
CA SER A 611 18.69 24.98 1.29
C SER A 611 19.07 25.50 -0.11
N ALA A 612 20.37 25.53 -0.42
CA ALA A 612 20.89 26.03 -1.69
C ALA A 612 20.52 25.14 -2.89
N ILE A 613 20.41 23.82 -2.70
CA ILE A 613 20.04 22.88 -3.76
C ILE A 613 18.54 22.53 -3.76
N SER A 614 17.75 23.16 -2.87
CA SER A 614 16.36 22.80 -2.63
C SER A 614 15.38 23.32 -3.68
N ARG A 615 15.73 24.40 -4.38
CA ARG A 615 14.84 25.18 -5.25
C ARG A 615 15.59 25.67 -6.47
N ALA A 616 14.90 25.78 -7.62
CA ALA A 616 15.52 26.25 -8.85
C ALA A 616 16.02 27.71 -8.75
N ASN A 617 15.37 28.53 -7.93
CA ASN A 617 15.82 29.88 -7.55
C ASN A 617 16.13 29.88 -6.05
N PRO A 618 17.39 29.65 -5.66
CA PRO A 618 17.70 29.48 -4.26
C PRO A 618 17.64 30.83 -3.52
N PRO A 619 16.99 30.89 -2.34
CA PRO A 619 16.76 32.12 -1.61
C PRO A 619 18.04 32.65 -0.96
N SER A 620 18.14 33.98 -0.79
CA SER A 620 19.28 34.64 -0.12
C SER A 620 19.41 34.34 1.38
N SER A 621 18.53 33.51 1.94
CA SER A 621 18.49 33.14 3.36
C SER A 621 18.09 31.66 3.53
N ASN A 622 18.64 31.00 4.55
CA ASN A 622 18.27 29.64 4.93
C ASN A 622 16.79 29.60 5.32
N SER A 623 15.96 29.01 4.46
CA SER A 623 14.51 28.93 4.67
C SER A 623 14.08 27.49 4.94
N SER A 624 14.40 26.56 4.03
CA SER A 624 14.05 25.15 4.18
C SER A 624 14.69 24.25 3.10
N TYR A 625 14.63 22.93 3.32
CA TYR A 625 14.99 21.91 2.35
C TYR A 625 13.75 21.08 2.00
N VAL A 626 13.27 21.22 0.77
CA VAL A 626 12.13 20.50 0.21
C VAL A 626 12.65 19.29 -0.57
N PHE A 627 12.18 18.10 -0.22
CA PHE A 627 12.65 16.85 -0.79
C PHE A 627 11.52 15.82 -0.86
N HIS A 628 11.60 14.88 -1.79
CA HIS A 628 10.62 13.81 -1.89
C HIS A 628 10.77 12.82 -0.71
N ARG A 629 9.67 12.37 -0.09
CA ARG A 629 9.61 11.39 1.00
C ARG A 629 10.32 10.10 0.68
N SER A 630 10.48 9.75 -0.59
CA SER A 630 11.24 8.57 -1.03
C SER A 630 12.71 8.87 -1.35
N ALA A 631 13.24 10.06 -1.02
CA ALA A 631 14.61 10.47 -1.35
C ALA A 631 15.65 9.42 -0.90
N GLY A 632 16.17 8.65 -1.85
CA GLY A 632 17.13 7.56 -1.62
C GLY A 632 16.53 6.21 -1.19
N LEU A 633 15.22 6.03 -1.19
CA LEU A 633 14.61 4.76 -0.80
C LEU A 633 15.01 3.66 -1.80
N GLY A 634 15.61 2.59 -1.29
CA GLY A 634 16.05 1.45 -2.10
C GLY A 634 17.32 1.68 -2.92
N THR A 635 18.03 2.79 -2.70
CA THR A 635 19.32 3.09 -3.34
C THR A 635 20.51 2.86 -2.39
N PHE A 636 21.68 2.72 -2.99
CA PHE A 636 22.94 2.45 -2.29
C PHE A 636 24.01 3.46 -2.70
N SER A 637 24.47 4.26 -1.75
CA SER A 637 25.51 5.25 -1.97
C SER A 637 26.83 4.74 -1.40
N TYR A 638 27.73 4.36 -2.30
CA TYR A 638 29.09 3.97 -1.96
C TYR A 638 29.98 5.20 -1.94
N PHE A 639 30.87 5.31 -0.97
CA PHE A 639 31.82 6.41 -0.92
C PHE A 639 33.22 5.90 -0.57
N LEU A 640 34.20 6.30 -1.37
CA LEU A 640 35.61 5.97 -1.15
C LEU A 640 36.24 7.13 -0.39
N ASP A 641 36.62 6.88 0.85
CA ASP A 641 37.11 7.91 1.78
C ASP A 641 37.95 7.29 2.93
N SER A 642 38.05 7.95 4.08
CA SER A 642 38.70 7.48 5.29
C SER A 642 37.86 6.47 6.09
N GLY A 643 36.75 5.98 5.56
CA GLY A 643 35.85 5.06 6.26
C GLY A 643 34.69 5.80 6.93
N ILE A 644 34.05 5.19 7.93
CA ILE A 644 32.83 5.76 8.54
C ILE A 644 32.65 5.33 10.00
N TYR A 645 32.21 6.27 10.83
CA TYR A 645 31.68 6.00 12.16
C TYR A 645 30.18 5.71 12.06
N THR A 646 29.81 4.43 11.98
CA THR A 646 28.44 3.98 11.66
C THR A 646 27.40 4.30 12.73
N ASP A 647 27.84 4.53 13.97
CA ASP A 647 26.94 4.69 15.13
C ASP A 647 26.43 6.13 15.31
N HIS A 648 26.81 7.05 14.41
CA HIS A 648 26.29 8.40 14.44
C HIS A 648 24.77 8.41 14.18
N VAL A 649 24.01 9.12 15.02
CA VAL A 649 22.53 9.08 15.01
C VAL A 649 21.94 9.61 13.71
N ASP A 650 22.70 10.42 12.98
CA ASP A 650 22.31 10.97 11.68
C ASP A 650 22.12 9.88 10.61
N PHE A 651 22.69 8.68 10.80
CA PHE A 651 22.55 7.58 9.86
C PHE A 651 21.36 6.66 10.12
N GLU A 652 20.76 6.69 11.32
CA GLU A 652 19.60 5.86 11.70
C GLU A 652 19.78 4.36 11.36
N GLY A 653 21.00 3.85 11.50
CA GLY A 653 21.35 2.45 11.19
C GLY A 653 21.53 2.12 9.71
N ARG A 654 21.48 3.12 8.80
CA ARG A 654 21.65 2.93 7.34
C ARG A 654 23.10 2.92 6.87
N ALA A 655 24.05 3.15 7.78
CA ALA A 655 25.48 3.19 7.49
C ALA A 655 26.16 1.86 7.80
N SER A 656 27.07 1.44 6.91
CA SER A 656 27.95 0.29 7.10
C SER A 656 29.34 0.55 6.54
N LEU A 657 30.36 -0.06 7.13
CA LEU A 657 31.69 -0.17 6.54
C LEU A 657 31.72 -1.39 5.63
N GLY A 658 31.84 -1.18 4.32
CA GLY A 658 31.79 -2.24 3.33
C GLY A 658 33.14 -2.92 3.10
N TYR A 659 34.20 -2.12 2.96
CA TYR A 659 35.54 -2.61 2.61
C TYR A 659 36.66 -1.69 3.09
N VAL A 660 37.84 -2.26 3.32
CA VAL A 660 39.05 -1.55 3.75
C VAL A 660 40.17 -1.83 2.76
N ALA A 661 40.25 -1.03 1.70
CA ALA A 661 41.29 -1.11 0.68
C ALA A 661 42.67 -0.67 1.21
N ALA A 662 42.67 0.17 2.26
CA ALA A 662 43.89 0.62 2.92
C ALA A 662 44.61 -0.45 3.77
N GLY A 663 44.14 -1.71 3.78
CA GLY A 663 44.67 -2.77 4.62
C GLY A 663 44.00 -2.85 6.00
N ALA A 664 43.92 -4.07 6.55
CA ALA A 664 43.18 -4.36 7.79
C ALA A 664 43.74 -3.61 9.02
N GLU A 665 45.03 -3.31 9.02
CA GLU A 665 45.71 -2.50 10.03
C GLU A 665 45.19 -1.06 10.13
N ASN A 666 44.56 -0.57 9.06
CA ASN A 666 43.95 0.75 9.00
C ASN A 666 42.44 0.71 9.31
N ALA A 667 41.83 -0.44 9.60
CA ALA A 667 40.37 -0.54 9.77
C ALA A 667 39.78 0.29 10.93
N VAL A 668 40.59 0.68 11.91
CA VAL A 668 40.15 1.29 13.18
C VAL A 668 40.63 2.73 13.37
N THR A 669 41.31 3.32 12.38
CA THR A 669 41.91 4.66 12.49
C THR A 669 41.24 5.67 11.55
N ASP A 670 40.96 6.87 12.05
CA ASP A 670 40.53 8.07 11.30
C ASP A 670 39.41 7.85 10.28
N ALA A 671 38.17 8.09 10.70
CA ALA A 671 36.97 8.08 9.86
C ALA A 671 36.28 9.46 9.80
N ALA A 672 36.96 10.53 10.23
CA ALA A 672 36.35 11.85 10.42
C ALA A 672 35.79 12.40 9.10
N HIS A 673 36.65 12.45 8.08
CA HIS A 673 36.29 12.93 6.76
C HIS A 673 35.19 12.06 6.12
N GLY A 674 35.32 10.74 6.11
CA GLY A 674 34.32 9.89 5.48
C GLY A 674 32.96 9.87 6.20
N THR A 675 32.92 10.10 7.52
CA THR A 675 31.67 10.32 8.26
C THR A 675 30.99 11.63 7.86
N ALA A 676 31.78 12.70 7.69
CA ALA A 676 31.29 13.98 7.17
C ALA A 676 30.73 13.84 5.74
N ILE A 677 31.40 13.10 4.86
CA ILE A 677 30.93 12.83 3.49
C ILE A 677 29.63 12.04 3.50
N ALA A 678 29.57 10.94 4.27
CA ALA A 678 28.38 10.09 4.34
C ALA A 678 27.14 10.83 4.84
N ALA A 679 27.32 11.76 5.80
CA ALA A 679 26.24 12.57 6.34
C ALA A 679 25.68 13.56 5.30
N VAL A 680 26.52 14.14 4.44
CA VAL A 680 26.05 14.99 3.32
C VAL A 680 25.29 14.17 2.27
N ILE A 681 25.73 12.94 1.98
CA ILE A 681 25.03 12.06 1.03
C ILE A 681 23.63 11.70 1.56
N GLY A 682 23.56 11.16 2.78
CA GLY A 682 22.37 10.44 3.25
C GLY A 682 22.04 10.56 4.74
N GLY A 683 22.62 11.51 5.46
CA GLY A 683 22.22 11.81 6.84
C GLY A 683 20.75 12.24 6.96
N LYS A 684 20.13 11.97 8.11
CA LYS A 684 18.76 12.39 8.43
C LYS A 684 18.63 13.91 8.42
N VAL A 685 19.57 14.61 9.05
CA VAL A 685 19.62 16.06 9.23
C VAL A 685 20.45 16.72 8.15
N HIS A 686 21.64 16.17 7.86
CA HIS A 686 22.61 16.81 6.95
C HIS A 686 22.51 16.31 5.50
N GLY A 687 21.78 15.22 5.26
CA GLY A 687 21.83 14.51 3.99
C GLY A 687 20.78 14.92 2.96
N VAL A 688 21.18 14.78 1.69
CA VAL A 688 20.33 14.98 0.51
C VAL A 688 19.35 13.80 0.34
N ALA A 689 19.87 12.57 0.27
CA ALA A 689 19.11 11.34 0.06
C ALA A 689 18.85 10.62 1.38
N LYS A 690 17.89 11.14 2.15
CA LYS A 690 17.64 10.76 3.55
C LYS A 690 17.30 9.29 3.80
N LYS A 691 17.03 8.48 2.77
CA LYS A 691 16.71 7.05 2.89
C LYS A 691 17.71 6.12 2.17
N THR A 692 18.78 6.66 1.59
CA THR A 692 19.82 5.85 0.94
C THR A 692 20.59 5.02 1.96
N SER A 693 21.02 3.82 1.54
CA SER A 693 21.98 3.01 2.29
C SER A 693 23.39 3.55 2.07
N LEU A 694 24.15 3.76 3.13
CA LEU A 694 25.50 4.33 3.08
C LEU A 694 26.54 3.21 3.25
N ILE A 695 27.43 3.05 2.27
CA ILE A 695 28.46 2.01 2.27
C ILE A 695 29.83 2.68 2.15
N GLY A 696 30.54 2.73 3.28
CA GLY A 696 31.88 3.29 3.33
C GLY A 696 32.92 2.31 2.82
N VAL A 697 33.80 2.80 1.94
CA VAL A 697 34.98 2.09 1.46
C VAL A 697 36.21 2.86 1.90
N LYS A 698 36.97 2.30 2.84
CA LYS A 698 38.15 2.96 3.39
C LYS A 698 39.33 2.81 2.44
N ALA A 699 39.67 3.88 1.73
CA ALA A 699 40.76 3.97 0.76
C ALA A 699 41.91 4.90 1.22
N SER A 700 41.89 5.35 2.47
CA SER A 700 42.99 6.07 3.13
C SER A 700 43.24 5.60 4.56
N GLY A 701 44.48 5.74 5.00
CA GLY A 701 44.89 5.63 6.41
C GLY A 701 45.05 7.00 7.06
N SER A 702 45.46 7.02 8.33
CA SER A 702 45.65 8.26 9.13
C SER A 702 46.79 9.17 8.64
N THR A 703 47.66 8.67 7.77
CA THR A 703 48.83 9.39 7.23
C THR A 703 48.72 9.72 5.74
N GLY A 704 47.62 9.35 5.09
CA GLY A 704 47.38 9.57 3.66
C GLY A 704 46.78 8.37 2.92
N GLY A 705 46.61 8.50 1.61
CA GLY A 705 46.13 7.45 0.71
C GLY A 705 47.17 7.06 -0.34
N SER A 706 46.97 5.91 -0.99
CA SER A 706 47.76 5.47 -2.14
C SER A 706 46.88 5.27 -3.37
N LEU A 707 47.44 5.47 -4.56
CA LEU A 707 46.73 5.23 -5.82
C LEU A 707 46.21 3.79 -5.92
N SER A 708 47.00 2.81 -5.46
CA SER A 708 46.60 1.40 -5.45
C SER A 708 45.40 1.13 -4.55
N TRP A 709 45.30 1.78 -3.39
CA TRP A 709 44.13 1.64 -2.51
C TRP A 709 42.87 2.25 -3.12
N LEU A 710 43.03 3.37 -3.83
CA LEU A 710 41.92 3.98 -4.53
C LEU A 710 41.41 3.09 -5.68
N ILE A 711 42.32 2.51 -6.48
CA ILE A 711 41.98 1.57 -7.54
C ILE A 711 41.32 0.30 -6.98
N ASP A 712 41.88 -0.27 -5.90
CA ASP A 712 41.32 -1.45 -5.23
C ASP A 712 39.93 -1.16 -4.66
N GLY A 713 39.75 0.01 -4.02
CA GLY A 713 38.45 0.46 -3.54
C GLY A 713 37.42 0.61 -4.66
N VAL A 714 37.78 1.18 -5.80
CA VAL A 714 36.87 1.32 -6.97
C VAL A 714 36.52 -0.07 -7.51
N THR A 715 37.51 -0.95 -7.65
CA THR A 715 37.35 -2.31 -8.16
C THR A 715 36.41 -3.12 -7.27
N TRP A 716 36.63 -3.11 -5.96
CA TRP A 716 35.76 -3.79 -5.01
C TRP A 716 34.33 -3.24 -5.06
N THR A 717 34.20 -1.91 -5.09
CA THR A 717 32.90 -1.23 -5.11
C THR A 717 32.09 -1.62 -6.34
N ALA A 718 32.70 -1.56 -7.53
CA ALA A 718 32.04 -1.93 -8.78
C ALA A 718 31.60 -3.41 -8.75
N ASN A 719 32.46 -4.31 -8.29
CA ASN A 719 32.14 -5.74 -8.17
C ASN A 719 31.04 -6.03 -7.15
N ASP A 720 31.03 -5.35 -6.00
CA ASP A 720 29.97 -5.49 -4.99
C ASP A 720 28.62 -5.03 -5.54
N ILE A 721 28.59 -3.90 -6.25
CA ILE A 721 27.39 -3.37 -6.90
C ILE A 721 26.86 -4.35 -7.95
N VAL A 722 27.72 -4.84 -8.84
CA VAL A 722 27.33 -5.75 -9.92
C VAL A 722 26.85 -7.09 -9.36
N SER A 723 27.64 -7.72 -8.48
CA SER A 723 27.33 -9.05 -7.94
C SER A 723 26.05 -9.10 -7.10
N LYS A 724 25.69 -8.00 -6.43
CA LYS A 724 24.45 -7.88 -5.65
C LYS A 724 23.26 -7.35 -6.46
N GLY A 725 23.41 -7.19 -7.78
CA GLY A 725 22.33 -6.70 -8.65
C GLY A 725 21.88 -5.27 -8.31
N ARG A 726 22.82 -4.40 -7.91
CA ARG A 726 22.57 -3.02 -7.49
C ARG A 726 22.82 -1.98 -8.59
N VAL A 727 23.23 -2.41 -9.78
CA VAL A 727 23.36 -1.54 -10.96
C VAL A 727 22.03 -0.83 -11.23
N GLY A 728 22.08 0.47 -11.52
CA GLY A 728 20.89 1.31 -11.67
C GLY A 728 20.21 1.71 -10.36
N LYS A 729 20.74 1.31 -9.20
CA LYS A 729 20.30 1.72 -7.85
C LYS A 729 21.46 2.26 -7.01
N SER A 730 22.65 2.37 -7.58
CA SER A 730 23.87 2.73 -6.87
C SER A 730 24.58 3.92 -7.49
N VAL A 731 25.33 4.64 -6.65
CA VAL A 731 26.23 5.71 -7.04
C VAL A 731 27.53 5.57 -6.25
N ILE A 732 28.64 5.92 -6.88
CA ILE A 732 29.95 6.00 -6.24
C ILE A 732 30.33 7.47 -6.06
N ASN A 733 30.63 7.87 -4.83
CA ASN A 733 31.26 9.14 -4.51
C ASN A 733 32.75 8.93 -4.26
N ILE A 734 33.61 9.70 -4.92
CA ILE A 734 35.05 9.70 -4.68
C ILE A 734 35.46 11.11 -4.26
N SER A 735 35.59 11.33 -2.94
CA SER A 735 36.06 12.59 -2.35
C SER A 735 37.58 12.60 -2.17
N MET A 736 38.29 11.96 -3.11
CA MET A 736 39.74 11.77 -3.11
C MET A 736 40.29 11.95 -4.52
N LEU A 737 41.47 12.55 -4.62
CA LEU A 737 42.12 12.85 -5.88
C LEU A 737 43.65 12.71 -5.75
N GLY A 738 44.29 12.51 -6.89
CA GLY A 738 45.73 12.55 -7.03
C GLY A 738 46.13 13.23 -8.33
N ASN A 739 47.43 13.24 -8.61
CA ASN A 739 47.97 13.68 -9.90
C ASN A 739 47.32 12.89 -11.05
N ASN A 740 47.32 13.47 -12.24
CA ASN A 740 46.84 12.83 -13.46
C ASN A 740 47.36 11.38 -13.58
N SER A 741 46.44 10.43 -13.65
CA SER A 741 46.74 9.00 -13.60
C SER A 741 45.76 8.22 -14.49
N PRO A 742 46.24 7.69 -15.64
CA PRO A 742 45.42 6.85 -16.52
C PRO A 742 44.85 5.60 -15.84
N ALA A 743 45.54 5.09 -14.82
CA ALA A 743 45.14 3.85 -14.14
C ALA A 743 43.85 4.03 -13.32
N ILE A 744 43.76 5.09 -12.50
CA ILE A 744 42.51 5.37 -11.78
C ILE A 744 41.40 5.83 -12.72
N ASN A 745 41.73 6.60 -13.76
CA ASN A 745 40.76 6.97 -14.79
C ASN A 745 40.16 5.73 -15.46
N SER A 746 40.99 4.74 -15.80
CA SER A 746 40.52 3.48 -16.40
C SER A 746 39.65 2.67 -15.44
N ALA A 747 40.00 2.63 -14.14
CA ALA A 747 39.20 1.94 -13.14
C ALA A 747 37.83 2.61 -12.92
N VAL A 748 37.79 3.94 -12.86
CA VAL A 748 36.54 4.71 -12.75
C VAL A 748 35.72 4.59 -14.03
N GLN A 749 36.35 4.66 -15.20
CA GLN A 749 35.67 4.45 -16.48
C GLN A 749 35.05 3.05 -16.55
N ALA A 750 35.76 2.01 -16.11
CA ALA A 750 35.20 0.65 -16.09
C ALA A 750 33.97 0.52 -15.16
N ALA A 751 33.94 1.25 -14.04
CA ALA A 751 32.75 1.31 -13.19
C ALA A 751 31.58 2.02 -13.90
N ILE A 752 31.87 3.10 -14.62
CA ILE A 752 30.89 3.84 -15.43
C ILE A 752 30.35 2.96 -16.56
N ASP A 753 31.21 2.25 -17.28
CA ASP A 753 30.85 1.34 -18.36
C ASP A 753 30.01 0.15 -17.85
N ALA A 754 30.19 -0.25 -16.59
CA ALA A 754 29.34 -1.21 -15.88
C ALA A 754 27.96 -0.63 -15.47
N GLY A 755 27.66 0.62 -15.84
CA GLY A 755 26.39 1.28 -15.60
C GLY A 755 26.29 2.00 -14.26
N ILE A 756 27.42 2.30 -13.61
CA ILE A 756 27.46 2.90 -12.26
C ILE A 756 27.86 4.38 -12.35
N PRO A 757 26.97 5.32 -12.01
CA PRO A 757 27.32 6.74 -11.96
C PRO A 757 28.39 7.02 -10.90
N VAL A 758 29.36 7.87 -11.24
CA VAL A 758 30.46 8.25 -10.34
C VAL A 758 30.55 9.78 -10.22
N ALA A 759 30.43 10.29 -8.99
CA ALA A 759 30.66 11.69 -8.65
C ALA A 759 32.05 11.84 -8.02
N VAL A 760 32.82 12.82 -8.49
CA VAL A 760 34.23 13.03 -8.09
C VAL A 760 34.47 14.49 -7.74
N SER A 761 35.34 14.74 -6.76
CA SER A 761 35.70 16.10 -6.37
C SER A 761 36.66 16.74 -7.38
N ALA A 762 36.46 18.03 -7.71
CA ALA A 762 37.31 18.73 -8.67
C ALA A 762 38.73 19.04 -8.14
N GLY A 763 38.90 19.09 -6.82
CA GLY A 763 40.16 19.41 -6.13
C GLY A 763 40.20 20.81 -5.52
N ASN A 764 41.15 21.01 -4.59
CA ASN A 764 41.17 22.15 -3.66
C ASN A 764 42.43 23.04 -3.81
N SER A 765 42.95 23.18 -5.03
CA SER A 765 44.22 23.87 -5.30
C SER A 765 44.06 25.17 -6.11
N ASN A 766 42.82 25.63 -6.36
CA ASN A 766 42.52 26.77 -7.24
C ASN A 766 43.21 26.66 -8.63
N SER A 767 43.30 25.43 -9.14
CA SER A 767 43.97 25.06 -10.40
C SER A 767 42.97 24.46 -11.40
N ASP A 768 43.43 24.15 -12.62
CA ASP A 768 42.62 23.46 -13.61
C ASP A 768 42.34 22.02 -13.14
N SER A 769 41.06 21.62 -13.17
CA SER A 769 40.64 20.26 -12.80
C SER A 769 41.17 19.19 -13.76
N ALA A 770 41.59 19.57 -14.98
CA ALA A 770 42.20 18.67 -15.95
C ALA A 770 43.52 18.05 -15.48
N ASP A 771 44.21 18.69 -14.52
CA ASP A 771 45.50 18.24 -13.98
C ASP A 771 45.35 17.10 -12.93
N TRP A 772 44.11 16.78 -12.53
CA TRP A 772 43.82 15.90 -11.40
C TRP A 772 42.98 14.70 -11.85
N SER A 773 43.27 13.52 -11.29
CA SER A 773 42.48 12.31 -11.54
C SER A 773 41.82 11.82 -10.25
N PRO A 774 40.56 11.36 -10.31
CA PRO A 774 39.73 11.13 -11.51
C PRO A 774 38.94 12.36 -12.05
N ALA A 775 39.20 13.57 -11.55
CA ALA A 775 38.47 14.79 -11.92
C ALA A 775 38.51 15.12 -13.44
N ASN A 776 39.58 14.71 -14.13
CA ASN A 776 39.75 14.93 -15.56
C ASN A 776 39.07 13.88 -16.46
N LEU A 777 38.29 12.94 -15.90
CA LEU A 777 37.56 11.93 -16.65
C LEU A 777 36.21 12.49 -17.15
N PRO A 778 35.98 12.63 -18.48
CA PRO A 778 34.78 13.27 -19.00
C PRO A 778 33.45 12.58 -18.65
N ASP A 779 33.46 11.26 -18.46
CA ASP A 779 32.25 10.49 -18.18
C ASP A 779 31.90 10.46 -16.68
N ALA A 780 32.85 10.83 -15.81
CA ALA A 780 32.57 11.08 -14.40
C ALA A 780 31.82 12.42 -14.25
N ILE A 781 31.20 12.63 -13.08
CA ILE A 781 30.57 13.90 -12.74
C ILE A 781 31.50 14.65 -11.79
N THR A 782 32.26 15.60 -12.35
CA THR A 782 33.28 16.35 -11.61
C THR A 782 32.68 17.60 -10.97
N VAL A 783 32.82 17.72 -9.65
CA VAL A 783 32.06 18.69 -8.85
C VAL A 783 32.97 19.77 -8.27
N ALA A 784 32.72 21.02 -8.66
CA ALA A 784 33.34 22.21 -8.10
C ALA A 784 32.56 22.75 -6.88
N ALA A 785 33.23 23.46 -5.99
CA ALA A 785 32.64 23.95 -4.74
C ALA A 785 32.21 25.42 -4.85
N SER A 786 31.02 25.74 -4.36
CA SER A 786 30.52 27.10 -4.15
C SER A 786 30.34 27.41 -2.66
N ASN A 787 30.22 28.69 -2.35
CA ASN A 787 29.83 29.17 -1.03
C ASN A 787 28.39 29.69 -0.97
N SER A 788 27.96 30.08 0.23
CA SER A 788 26.61 30.56 0.51
C SER A 788 26.25 31.88 -0.17
N ASN A 789 27.23 32.61 -0.72
CA ASN A 789 27.01 33.82 -1.52
C ASN A 789 26.97 33.52 -3.03
N TYR A 790 26.83 32.25 -3.41
CA TYR A 790 26.87 31.79 -4.81
C TYR A 790 28.11 32.28 -5.55
N ARG A 791 29.27 32.23 -4.87
CA ARG A 791 30.58 32.41 -5.49
C ARG A 791 31.31 31.09 -5.49
N ARG A 792 32.13 30.83 -6.51
CA ARG A 792 33.08 29.72 -6.47
C ARG A 792 33.93 29.85 -5.20
N TRP A 793 34.05 28.76 -4.45
CA TRP A 793 34.94 28.71 -3.30
C TRP A 793 36.38 28.95 -3.76
N ALA A 794 37.11 29.84 -3.08
CA ALA A 794 38.38 30.36 -3.59
C ALA A 794 39.43 29.26 -3.88
N ALA A 795 39.41 28.17 -3.11
CA ALA A 795 40.31 27.03 -3.28
C ALA A 795 39.77 25.96 -4.26
N SER A 796 38.51 26.03 -4.70
CA SER A 796 37.97 25.07 -5.68
C SER A 796 38.76 25.13 -6.98
N ASN A 797 39.18 23.98 -7.47
CA ASN A 797 39.61 23.82 -8.85
C ASN A 797 38.46 24.17 -9.82
N TRP A 798 38.85 24.46 -11.05
CA TRP A 798 37.99 25.05 -12.08
C TRP A 798 38.32 24.46 -13.46
N GLY A 799 37.76 25.02 -14.53
CA GLY A 799 38.02 24.59 -15.90
C GLY A 799 36.92 23.70 -16.49
N PRO A 800 37.00 23.42 -17.79
CA PRO A 800 35.91 22.79 -18.55
C PRO A 800 35.69 21.31 -18.24
N THR A 801 36.62 20.67 -17.51
CA THR A 801 36.50 19.29 -17.03
C THR A 801 35.65 19.17 -15.77
N ALA A 802 35.40 20.25 -15.04
CA ALA A 802 34.40 20.27 -14.00
C ALA A 802 33.01 20.51 -14.63
N ASP A 803 32.01 19.76 -14.21
CA ASP A 803 30.69 19.74 -14.85
C ASP A 803 29.69 20.67 -14.17
N ILE A 804 29.76 20.75 -12.84
CA ILE A 804 28.72 21.37 -12.01
C ILE A 804 29.29 21.89 -10.70
N PHE A 805 28.66 22.94 -10.16
CA PHE A 805 28.90 23.44 -8.81
C PHE A 805 27.92 22.81 -7.80
N ALA A 806 28.41 22.56 -6.60
CA ALA A 806 27.58 22.26 -5.44
C ALA A 806 28.13 22.97 -4.18
N PRO A 807 27.31 23.10 -3.12
CA PRO A 807 27.76 23.68 -1.85
C PRO A 807 29.01 22.98 -1.29
N GLY A 808 30.08 23.74 -1.03
CA GLY A 808 31.33 23.17 -0.53
C GLY A 808 32.16 24.08 0.40
N GLU A 809 31.70 25.28 0.74
CA GLU A 809 32.32 26.11 1.79
C GLU A 809 31.45 26.13 3.06
N ASP A 810 32.06 25.94 4.23
CA ASP A 810 31.40 25.98 5.54
C ASP A 810 30.18 25.04 5.66
N ILE A 811 30.37 23.78 5.28
CA ILE A 811 29.32 22.74 5.30
C ILE A 811 29.24 22.11 6.68
N LEU A 812 28.10 22.28 7.36
CA LEU A 812 27.79 21.61 8.62
C LEU A 812 27.40 20.15 8.37
N THR A 813 28.07 19.24 9.06
CA THR A 813 27.93 17.78 8.89
C THR A 813 28.25 17.02 10.18
N ALA A 814 28.09 15.69 10.17
CA ALA A 814 28.40 14.81 11.29
C ALA A 814 29.91 14.72 11.57
N ASP A 815 30.26 14.59 12.85
CA ASP A 815 31.63 14.39 13.36
C ASP A 815 31.72 13.02 14.06
N VAL A 816 32.93 12.48 14.17
CA VAL A 816 33.22 11.16 14.75
C VAL A 816 33.43 11.20 16.27
N LYS A 817 33.43 12.38 16.88
CA LYS A 817 33.74 12.54 18.32
C LYS A 817 32.67 11.96 19.25
N SER A 818 31.42 11.93 18.81
CA SER A 818 30.31 11.31 19.53
C SER A 818 29.17 10.94 18.57
N PRO A 819 28.17 10.15 19.01
CA PRO A 819 27.00 9.83 18.19
C PRO A 819 26.19 11.03 17.69
N THR A 820 26.38 12.23 18.25
CA THR A 820 25.61 13.43 17.93
C THR A 820 26.47 14.64 17.56
N SER A 821 27.79 14.50 17.56
CA SER A 821 28.70 15.62 17.33
C SER A 821 28.63 16.10 15.88
N THR A 822 28.75 17.41 15.68
CA THR A 822 28.79 18.02 14.33
C THR A 822 30.07 18.82 14.14
N ILE A 823 30.49 18.95 12.89
CA ILE A 823 31.67 19.73 12.48
C ILE A 823 31.37 20.49 11.19
N ARG A 824 32.16 21.54 10.91
CA ARG A 824 32.11 22.28 9.64
C ARG A 824 33.37 22.03 8.84
N HIS A 825 33.22 21.65 7.58
CA HIS A 825 34.31 21.44 6.64
C HIS A 825 34.11 22.24 5.36
N SER A 826 35.19 22.40 4.59
CA SER A 826 35.17 23.08 3.30
C SER A 826 36.06 22.33 2.31
N GLY A 827 35.57 22.15 1.10
CA GLY A 827 36.21 21.34 0.09
C GLY A 827 35.28 20.97 -1.06
N THR A 828 35.89 20.66 -2.21
CA THR A 828 35.19 19.93 -3.28
C THR A 828 34.83 18.50 -2.84
N SER A 829 35.50 17.98 -1.81
CA SER A 829 35.16 16.75 -1.12
C SER A 829 33.80 16.80 -0.43
N GLU A 830 33.35 17.97 0.05
CA GLU A 830 32.01 18.21 0.58
C GLU A 830 30.99 18.54 -0.51
N ALA A 831 31.44 19.08 -1.66
CA ALA A 831 30.57 19.37 -2.80
C ALA A 831 30.12 18.10 -3.56
N ALA A 832 31.05 17.18 -3.84
CA ALA A 832 30.78 15.91 -4.52
C ALA A 832 29.64 15.06 -3.89
N PRO A 833 29.55 14.88 -2.56
CA PRO A 833 28.49 14.09 -1.94
C PRO A 833 27.10 14.69 -2.08
N TYR A 834 26.96 16.02 -2.30
CA TYR A 834 25.64 16.57 -2.66
C TYR A 834 25.18 16.00 -4.00
N VAL A 835 26.06 15.93 -5.01
CA VAL A 835 25.75 15.34 -6.32
C VAL A 835 25.45 13.86 -6.18
N ALA A 836 26.27 13.10 -5.43
CA ALA A 836 26.00 11.68 -5.17
C ALA A 836 24.64 11.47 -4.46
N GLY A 837 24.30 12.34 -3.52
CA GLY A 837 23.00 12.37 -2.87
C GLY A 837 21.86 12.65 -3.85
N VAL A 838 21.99 13.64 -4.74
CA VAL A 838 20.96 13.92 -5.77
C VAL A 838 20.86 12.77 -6.78
N ILE A 839 21.95 12.10 -7.14
CA ILE A 839 21.89 10.90 -7.98
C ILE A 839 21.07 9.80 -7.29
N ALA A 840 21.38 9.48 -6.03
CA ALA A 840 20.60 8.49 -5.26
C ALA A 840 19.13 8.90 -5.11
N TYR A 841 18.87 10.19 -4.88
CA TYR A 841 17.53 10.75 -4.86
C TYR A 841 16.80 10.49 -6.19
N LEU A 842 17.41 10.84 -7.31
CA LEU A 842 16.80 10.71 -8.64
C LEU A 842 16.63 9.26 -9.07
N LEU A 843 17.56 8.36 -8.72
CA LEU A 843 17.39 6.92 -8.98
C LEU A 843 16.21 6.33 -8.19
N ALA A 844 15.96 6.81 -6.96
CA ALA A 844 14.81 6.41 -6.17
C ALA A 844 13.49 6.99 -6.71
N LEU A 845 13.54 8.21 -7.27
CA LEU A 845 12.35 8.93 -7.73
C LEU A 845 11.95 8.54 -9.16
N GLU A 846 12.92 8.56 -10.07
CA GLU A 846 12.74 8.44 -11.52
C GLU A 846 13.08 7.03 -12.03
N GLY A 847 13.57 6.14 -11.16
CA GLY A 847 13.98 4.78 -11.49
C GLY A 847 15.40 4.67 -12.06
N PRO A 848 15.81 3.45 -12.47
CA PRO A 848 17.16 3.20 -12.97
C PRO A 848 17.51 4.02 -14.20
N ARG A 849 18.71 4.62 -14.21
CA ARG A 849 19.26 5.39 -15.33
C ARG A 849 20.71 5.00 -15.59
N THR A 850 21.15 5.12 -16.84
CA THR A 850 22.58 4.98 -17.16
C THR A 850 23.39 6.19 -16.65
N PRO A 851 24.71 6.07 -16.50
CA PRO A 851 25.56 7.19 -16.09
C PRO A 851 25.43 8.44 -16.97
N ALA A 852 25.36 8.25 -18.29
CA ALA A 852 25.17 9.36 -19.23
C ALA A 852 23.79 10.03 -19.07
N GLN A 853 22.73 9.22 -18.86
CA GLN A 853 21.37 9.72 -18.64
C GLN A 853 21.28 10.51 -17.33
N ILE A 854 21.88 10.02 -16.24
CA ILE A 854 21.82 10.73 -14.96
C ILE A 854 22.66 12.00 -14.97
N LYS A 855 23.84 11.99 -15.61
CA LYS A 855 24.67 13.19 -15.80
C LYS A 855 23.88 14.26 -16.57
N THR A 856 23.27 13.88 -17.69
CA THR A 856 22.41 14.79 -18.48
C THR A 856 21.27 15.34 -17.62
N ARG A 857 20.58 14.47 -16.87
CA ARG A 857 19.45 14.86 -16.03
C ARG A 857 19.84 15.86 -14.93
N LEU A 858 21.00 15.69 -14.29
CA LEU A 858 21.51 16.64 -13.31
C LEU A 858 21.74 18.03 -13.91
N LEU A 859 22.37 18.08 -15.09
CA LEU A 859 22.67 19.34 -15.79
C LEU A 859 21.40 20.03 -16.31
N GLU A 860 20.38 19.26 -16.72
CA GLU A 860 19.07 19.79 -17.10
C GLU A 860 18.34 20.46 -15.93
N LEU A 861 18.44 19.86 -14.73
CA LEU A 861 17.79 20.36 -13.53
C LEU A 861 18.54 21.54 -12.90
N ALA A 862 19.86 21.63 -13.08
CA ALA A 862 20.71 22.60 -12.41
C ALA A 862 20.25 24.05 -12.62
N THR A 863 20.39 24.85 -11.56
CA THR A 863 20.19 26.30 -11.60
C THR A 863 21.32 26.93 -12.41
N LYS A 864 20.97 27.65 -13.47
CA LYS A 864 21.93 28.22 -14.41
C LYS A 864 22.33 29.64 -14.03
N ASP A 865 23.57 30.00 -14.35
CA ASP A 865 24.09 31.36 -14.36
C ASP A 865 24.06 32.08 -12.99
N LEU A 866 24.06 31.32 -11.90
CA LEU A 866 24.02 31.85 -10.53
C LEU A 866 25.40 32.04 -9.91
N ILE A 867 26.39 31.21 -10.27
CA ILE A 867 27.71 31.25 -9.66
C ILE A 867 28.52 32.41 -10.22
N SER A 868 29.01 33.27 -9.33
CA SER A 868 30.01 34.28 -9.64
C SER A 868 31.42 33.68 -9.66
N ASP A 869 32.24 34.14 -10.61
CA ASP A 869 33.61 33.65 -10.87
C ASP A 869 33.70 32.13 -11.20
N PRO A 870 32.97 31.63 -12.23
CA PRO A 870 32.96 30.19 -12.54
C PRO A 870 34.29 29.70 -13.16
N ARG A 871 35.17 30.59 -13.61
CA ARG A 871 36.50 30.27 -14.19
C ARG A 871 36.50 29.10 -15.18
N GLY A 872 35.54 29.09 -16.11
CA GLY A 872 35.48 28.09 -17.19
C GLY A 872 34.75 26.79 -16.84
N VAL A 873 34.28 26.63 -15.60
CA VAL A 873 33.29 25.59 -15.25
C VAL A 873 31.93 26.02 -15.82
N PRO A 874 31.13 25.12 -16.42
CA PRO A 874 29.74 25.41 -16.76
C PRO A 874 28.99 25.97 -15.54
N ASN A 875 28.28 27.09 -15.72
CA ASN A 875 27.67 27.81 -14.62
C ASN A 875 26.35 27.17 -14.19
N PHE A 876 26.45 25.98 -13.62
CA PHE A 876 25.36 25.14 -13.18
C PHE A 876 25.53 24.86 -11.69
N LEU A 877 24.60 25.35 -10.87
CA LEU A 877 24.49 24.98 -9.46
C LEU A 877 23.52 23.80 -9.33
N LEU A 878 23.93 22.76 -8.62
CA LEU A 878 23.12 21.58 -8.36
C LEU A 878 21.73 21.93 -7.81
N TYR A 879 20.70 21.29 -8.35
CA TYR A 879 19.33 21.34 -7.88
C TYR A 879 18.80 19.92 -7.69
N ASN A 880 18.08 19.66 -6.61
CA ASN A 880 17.58 18.33 -6.25
C ASN A 880 16.34 17.87 -7.04
N GLY A 881 15.77 18.72 -7.90
CA GLY A 881 14.61 18.37 -8.74
C GLY A 881 13.30 18.26 -7.98
N SER A 882 13.18 18.87 -6.80
CA SER A 882 11.98 18.81 -5.94
C SER A 882 10.71 19.41 -6.57
N GLY A 883 10.84 20.24 -7.60
CA GLY A 883 9.73 21.00 -8.19
C GLY A 883 9.30 22.23 -7.38
N ALA A 884 10.04 22.58 -6.31
CA ALA A 884 9.84 23.74 -5.45
C ALA A 884 10.64 24.99 -5.85
#